data_AF-A0A848AWE2-F1
#
_entry.id   AF-A0A848AWE2-F1
#
_cell.length_a   1.000
_cell.length_b   1.000
_cell.length_c   1.000
_cell.angle_alpha   90.00
_cell.angle_beta   90.00
_cell.angle_gamma   90.00
#
_symmetry.space_group_name_H-M   'P 1'
#
loop_
_entity.id
_entity.type
_entity.pdbx_description
1 polymer ?
#
loop_
_entity_poly.entity_id
_entity_poly.type
_entity_poly.pdbx_seq_one_letter_code
_entity_poly.pdbx_strand_id
1 'polypeptide(L)'
;MIRHILLMLLALLPCVRAAEADREAAVNEILARLPLRLRTRLMLGGNYNDPGQGKGIFNQTSACARKEGMPFLNLSDGPMGVNALGSGTSFGSGLILASTWNRELVRQVGKALGEEALAKNVQVILAPAVNLNRDLANGRTFEYFSEDPYLSGQVGAAYVRGVQSCDVMVTVKHYLANNQEKNRNFVSSNISERTLHELYLAPFRAAVVEGGAWSAMTAANRVNGVFVSDNRYFLTNLLKYDYGMPGIVLTDWCNVRTGAVSARAGTDLAMPYRSVSPYRELENLVRSGRLAESAVDDAVQRLVRTAFLTKATAVPGFTPADRKQGGRNIAAHQAVARRMAEEGIILLKNRNSLLPLDEKKLRSLALIGKYADFRFYGHRIGGSGWTAPPYQSTPLSGLRSRLGGRVKLLTPAYDEKNMPETRRRAVEAARSADYAVIFAGLNSRGPGNPALNPPDVWDVEDGDRGNLDFPPEQLELIREVAAVCPGRVIVVLSGSVFEVRDWIDSVDAVLHTFYAGMEGGNAVADILLGRVNPSGKLPHTWPRRYCKTAGFVSGRPESDQRELKEHDVFYSEGSAIGYRHYDLRKLTPEFAFGHGLSYTRFEYGEFKLSSRTFAPGGTVTAAVAVANSGRRRGREVVQLYAVDCRTRARRLAGFEKIELAPGESRTVAFTVDPAMFGRWEPQAHSFITAAGEYELQVGSASDDIRRCGSVTLTADTPPDPDYRVIQAEAGSGSEGVRRESGREVDGEALEYLVFDTDRGEAAWEIDVPEPGEYSVIVRYSNDGYSGPTQKSHGPVKSGKLALDGEACGEYVFQNTRHANVWNYDSVDVMLATGKHRLALLTPAESRGLRVDKLILQRIRRRFPKPAPRAPDAPVPVSAQESGDGIAWFPQNASGKGWTELASRGKRLTLDLPADTAVAHRIALRYVNDGDVPAPCAILVNGVPAGRLLLPPTGGPECPEVEETANTVPLTSGINVVTVIAAERKVRIAAVGRAGGMGDPDVRPPELLYSRPAAGGTVTRREPVTLYFSEAVEPGRKAGKIVLRCGSEMIPFELVVEEKTVKLVPGREYIPDRSCTVEIPAGAFIDRGHNPVSGEANPLAEPCRISFAADVP
;
A
#
# COMPACT_ATOMS: atom_id res chain seq x y z
N MET A 1 -15.50 -38.50 15.35
CA MET A 1 -15.14 -37.59 14.25
C MET A 1 -14.07 -36.56 14.65
N ILE A 2 -14.31 -35.67 15.61
CA ILE A 2 -13.32 -34.66 16.08
C ILE A 2 -12.00 -35.30 16.52
N ARG A 3 -12.04 -36.40 17.29
CA ARG A 3 -10.84 -37.15 17.71
C ARG A 3 -10.06 -37.76 16.53
N HIS A 4 -10.75 -38.16 15.45
CA HIS A 4 -10.11 -38.67 14.24
C HIS A 4 -9.51 -37.56 13.37
N ILE A 5 -10.17 -36.39 13.29
CA ILE A 5 -9.63 -35.19 12.65
C ILE A 5 -8.40 -34.69 13.42
N LEU A 6 -8.44 -34.69 14.75
CA LEU A 6 -7.32 -34.32 15.60
C LEU A 6 -6.14 -35.28 15.45
N LEU A 7 -6.40 -36.59 15.39
CA LEU A 7 -5.37 -37.62 15.11
C LEU A 7 -4.78 -37.47 13.70
N MET A 8 -5.59 -37.16 12.67
CA MET A 8 -5.09 -36.87 11.32
C MET A 8 -4.25 -35.58 11.29
N LEU A 9 -4.67 -34.52 11.97
CA LEU A 9 -3.91 -33.27 12.08
C LEU A 9 -2.57 -33.50 12.80
N LEU A 10 -2.58 -34.27 13.90
CA LEU A 10 -1.38 -34.68 14.64
C LEU A 10 -0.45 -35.56 13.81
N ALA A 11 -0.98 -36.40 12.91
CA ALA A 11 -0.19 -37.23 12.00
C ALA A 11 0.40 -36.43 10.81
N LEU A 12 -0.23 -35.32 10.40
CA LEU A 12 0.24 -34.45 9.32
C LEU A 12 1.28 -33.42 9.78
N LEU A 13 1.25 -33.03 11.06
CA LEU A 13 2.17 -32.06 11.68
C LEU A 13 3.66 -32.34 11.43
N PRO A 14 4.17 -33.60 11.56
CA PRO A 14 5.57 -33.92 11.25
C PRO A 14 5.93 -33.71 9.77
N CYS A 15 5.03 -34.07 8.86
CA CYS A 15 5.25 -33.93 7.41
C CYS A 15 5.28 -32.45 6.99
N VAL A 16 4.39 -31.62 7.56
CA VAL A 16 4.39 -30.17 7.30
C VAL A 16 5.68 -29.53 7.82
N ARG A 17 6.11 -29.91 9.03
CA ARG A 17 7.38 -29.41 9.61
C ARG A 17 8.60 -29.80 8.78
N ALA A 18 8.65 -31.02 8.24
CA ALA A 18 9.73 -31.46 7.36
C ALA A 18 9.80 -30.62 6.06
N ALA A 19 8.67 -30.42 5.39
CA ALA A 19 8.62 -29.61 4.17
C ALA A 19 8.95 -28.12 4.42
N GLU A 20 8.61 -27.59 5.59
CA GLU A 20 9.05 -26.24 6.01
C GLU A 20 10.55 -26.19 6.25
N ALA A 21 11.14 -27.19 6.91
CA ALA A 21 12.58 -27.26 7.15
C ALA A 21 13.37 -27.33 5.83
N ASP A 22 12.95 -28.17 4.88
CA ASP A 22 13.58 -28.29 3.56
C ASP A 22 13.53 -26.97 2.78
N ARG A 23 12.39 -26.27 2.85
CA ARG A 23 12.26 -24.93 2.25
C ARG A 23 13.24 -23.95 2.87
N GLU A 24 13.31 -23.89 4.20
CA GLU A 24 14.23 -22.97 4.88
C GLU A 24 15.70 -23.28 4.58
N ALA A 25 16.06 -24.56 4.43
CA ALA A 25 17.40 -24.95 3.98
C ALA A 25 17.71 -24.37 2.58
N ALA A 26 16.78 -24.51 1.63
CA ALA A 26 16.94 -23.95 0.29
C ALA A 26 16.96 -22.40 0.26
N VAL A 27 16.15 -21.76 1.11
CA VAL A 27 16.17 -20.31 1.32
C VAL A 27 17.55 -19.85 1.79
N ASN A 28 18.11 -20.54 2.78
CA ASN A 28 19.43 -20.23 3.34
C ASN A 28 20.57 -20.49 2.34
N GLU A 29 20.44 -21.49 1.47
CA GLU A 29 21.38 -21.77 0.38
C GLU A 29 21.43 -20.63 -0.65
N ILE A 30 20.27 -20.12 -1.10
CA ILE A 30 20.22 -18.95 -2.00
C ILE A 30 20.80 -17.74 -1.29
N LEU A 31 20.36 -17.47 -0.05
CA LEU A 31 20.88 -16.35 0.74
C LEU A 31 22.41 -16.42 0.82
N ALA A 32 23.01 -17.61 1.00
CA ALA A 32 24.46 -17.84 1.12
C ALA A 32 25.28 -17.44 -0.10
N ARG A 33 24.66 -17.38 -1.27
CA ARG A 33 25.31 -17.00 -2.52
C ARG A 33 25.21 -15.51 -2.81
N LEU A 34 24.36 -14.77 -2.09
CA LEU A 34 24.10 -13.36 -2.36
C LEU A 34 25.14 -12.46 -1.66
N PRO A 35 25.99 -11.74 -2.41
CA PRO A 35 26.82 -10.70 -1.82
C PRO A 35 25.95 -9.57 -1.25
N LEU A 36 26.47 -8.85 -0.25
CA LEU A 36 25.85 -7.74 0.47
C LEU A 36 25.20 -6.74 -0.47
N ARG A 37 25.87 -6.41 -1.58
CA ARG A 37 25.36 -5.49 -2.61
C ARG A 37 24.07 -5.98 -3.28
N LEU A 38 23.94 -7.28 -3.54
CA LEU A 38 22.69 -7.84 -4.08
C LEU A 38 21.63 -7.94 -2.99
N ARG A 39 22.02 -8.33 -1.77
CA ARG A 39 21.11 -8.39 -0.61
C ARG A 39 20.44 -7.03 -0.34
N THR A 40 21.22 -5.95 -0.26
CA THR A 40 20.68 -4.60 -0.03
C THR A 40 19.84 -4.08 -1.20
N ARG A 41 20.19 -4.42 -2.45
CA ARG A 41 19.39 -4.07 -3.63
C ARG A 41 18.07 -4.83 -3.72
N LEU A 42 17.99 -6.06 -3.22
CA LEU A 42 16.74 -6.82 -3.15
C LEU A 42 15.70 -6.18 -2.22
N MET A 43 16.14 -5.37 -1.27
CA MET A 43 15.26 -4.59 -0.38
C MET A 43 14.67 -3.35 -1.06
N LEU A 44 15.00 -3.08 -2.32
CA LEU A 44 14.37 -2.04 -3.15
C LEU A 44 13.38 -2.67 -4.14
N GLY A 45 12.26 -1.98 -4.38
CA GLY A 45 11.41 -2.25 -5.53
C GLY A 45 12.18 -2.19 -6.85
N GLY A 46 11.62 -2.75 -7.91
CA GLY A 46 12.27 -2.78 -9.21
C GLY A 46 12.28 -1.41 -9.91
N ASN A 47 13.32 -1.17 -10.68
CA ASN A 47 13.50 0.04 -11.47
C ASN A 47 12.87 -0.12 -12.87
N TYR A 48 12.50 1.00 -13.51
CA TYR A 48 11.96 1.05 -14.86
C TYR A 48 12.78 0.32 -15.92
N ASN A 49 14.09 0.24 -15.70
CA ASN A 49 15.05 -0.36 -16.61
C ASN A 49 15.34 -1.84 -16.30
N ASP A 50 14.69 -2.43 -15.28
CA ASP A 50 14.90 -3.84 -14.95
C ASP A 50 14.38 -4.75 -16.08
N PRO A 51 15.13 -5.79 -16.49
CA PRO A 51 14.73 -6.69 -17.57
C PRO A 51 13.34 -7.31 -17.33
N GLY A 52 12.44 -7.20 -18.31
CA GLY A 52 11.06 -7.70 -18.19
C GLY A 52 10.04 -6.64 -17.76
N GLN A 53 10.46 -5.40 -17.46
CA GLN A 53 9.57 -4.25 -17.42
C GLN A 53 8.98 -3.98 -18.81
N GLY A 54 7.74 -4.40 -19.04
CA GLY A 54 6.92 -3.74 -20.05
C GLY A 54 6.75 -2.28 -19.66
N LYS A 55 6.83 -1.34 -20.61
CA LYS A 55 6.62 0.09 -20.38
C LYS A 55 5.38 0.30 -19.48
N GLY A 56 5.57 0.75 -18.23
CA GLY A 56 4.49 1.16 -17.32
C GLY A 56 4.17 0.27 -16.11
N ILE A 57 5.02 -0.69 -15.71
CA ILE A 57 4.78 -1.55 -14.53
C ILE A 57 5.70 -1.15 -13.36
N PHE A 58 5.14 -0.48 -12.34
CA PHE A 58 5.87 -0.04 -11.14
C PHE A 58 5.87 -1.06 -9.99
N ASN A 59 5.15 -2.16 -10.14
CA ASN A 59 4.73 -3.00 -9.02
C ASN A 59 5.52 -4.30 -9.00
N GLN A 60 6.79 -4.21 -8.61
CA GLN A 60 7.68 -5.35 -8.69
C GLN A 60 8.90 -5.30 -7.76
N THR A 61 9.52 -6.45 -7.48
CA THR A 61 10.85 -6.51 -6.80
C THR A 61 11.99 -6.22 -7.75
N SER A 62 13.20 -5.93 -7.26
CA SER A 62 14.39 -5.81 -8.13
C SER A 62 14.72 -7.13 -8.84
N ALA A 63 15.16 -7.06 -10.10
CA ALA A 63 15.64 -8.22 -10.87
C ALA A 63 17.14 -8.56 -10.62
N CYS A 64 17.79 -7.85 -9.70
CA CYS A 64 19.26 -7.83 -9.56
C CYS A 64 19.94 -9.17 -9.21
N ALA A 65 19.20 -10.13 -8.67
CA ALA A 65 19.74 -11.42 -8.20
C ALA A 65 19.22 -12.64 -8.99
N ARG A 66 18.75 -12.43 -10.23
CA ARG A 66 18.17 -13.49 -11.07
C ARG A 66 19.13 -14.65 -11.35
N LYS A 67 20.41 -14.34 -11.60
CA LYS A 67 21.46 -15.35 -11.85
C LYS A 67 21.70 -16.25 -10.64
N GLU A 68 21.44 -15.72 -9.45
CA GLU A 68 21.68 -16.36 -8.16
C GLU A 68 20.45 -17.15 -7.66
N GLY A 69 19.45 -17.34 -8.53
CA GLY A 69 18.25 -18.12 -8.24
C GLY A 69 17.11 -17.34 -7.60
N MET A 70 17.25 -16.02 -7.43
CA MET A 70 16.15 -15.17 -6.95
C MET A 70 15.30 -14.68 -8.13
N PRO A 71 14.08 -15.20 -8.31
CA PRO A 71 13.20 -14.69 -9.36
C PRO A 71 12.75 -13.28 -9.00
N PHE A 72 12.37 -12.59 -10.04
CA PHE A 72 11.65 -11.35 -9.94
C PHE A 72 10.16 -11.62 -9.61
N LEU A 73 9.58 -10.88 -8.66
CA LEU A 73 8.20 -11.03 -8.22
C LEU A 73 7.35 -9.84 -8.69
N ASN A 74 6.23 -10.14 -9.34
CA ASN A 74 5.20 -9.16 -9.70
C ASN A 74 4.23 -8.94 -8.56
N LEU A 75 3.96 -7.67 -8.28
CA LEU A 75 2.95 -7.20 -7.34
C LEU A 75 1.80 -6.55 -8.13
N SER A 76 0.58 -6.59 -7.59
CA SER A 76 -0.56 -5.88 -8.17
C SER A 76 -1.52 -5.42 -7.08
N ASP A 77 -2.04 -4.20 -7.22
CA ASP A 77 -3.30 -3.84 -6.60
C ASP A 77 -4.44 -4.67 -7.23
N GLY A 78 -5.57 -4.85 -6.57
CA GLY A 78 -5.85 -4.46 -5.21
C GLY A 78 -7.14 -5.15 -4.72
N PRO A 79 -7.79 -4.60 -3.68
CA PRO A 79 -8.83 -5.32 -2.94
C PRO A 79 -10.11 -5.62 -3.74
N MET A 80 -10.40 -4.86 -4.80
CA MET A 80 -11.60 -5.06 -5.64
C MET A 80 -11.33 -5.83 -6.95
N GLY A 81 -10.08 -6.21 -7.23
CA GLY A 81 -9.68 -6.87 -8.48
C GLY A 81 -8.19 -6.70 -8.76
N VAL A 82 -7.59 -7.66 -9.47
CA VAL A 82 -6.19 -7.59 -9.89
C VAL A 82 -6.09 -6.59 -11.05
N ASN A 83 -5.58 -5.38 -10.83
CA ASN A 83 -5.67 -4.28 -11.79
C ASN A 83 -4.48 -4.13 -12.74
N ALA A 84 -3.33 -4.71 -12.42
CA ALA A 84 -2.20 -4.76 -13.35
C ALA A 84 -2.52 -5.67 -14.55
N LEU A 85 -1.80 -5.45 -15.66
CA LEU A 85 -1.69 -6.40 -16.77
C LEU A 85 -3.03 -6.77 -17.47
N GLY A 86 -3.93 -5.79 -17.61
CA GLY A 86 -5.14 -5.88 -18.43
C GLY A 86 -6.45 -6.06 -17.65
N SER A 87 -7.57 -6.20 -18.35
CA SER A 87 -8.90 -6.32 -17.74
C SER A 87 -9.07 -7.59 -16.90
N GLY A 88 -10.00 -7.58 -15.94
CA GLY A 88 -10.26 -8.70 -15.03
C GLY A 88 -11.65 -8.61 -14.39
N THR A 89 -11.93 -9.45 -13.40
CA THR A 89 -13.19 -9.36 -12.64
C THR A 89 -13.12 -8.15 -11.71
N SER A 90 -14.10 -7.25 -11.80
CA SER A 90 -14.30 -6.21 -10.79
C SER A 90 -15.29 -6.70 -9.75
N PHE A 91 -14.77 -7.07 -8.59
CA PHE A 91 -15.56 -7.30 -7.39
C PHE A 91 -16.02 -5.97 -6.78
N GLY A 92 -16.90 -6.07 -5.80
CA GLY A 92 -17.43 -4.94 -5.08
C GLY A 92 -16.41 -4.34 -4.11
N SER A 93 -16.76 -3.17 -3.58
CA SER A 93 -15.99 -2.50 -2.53
C SER A 93 -15.86 -3.34 -1.25
N GLY A 94 -14.91 -2.99 -0.38
CA GLY A 94 -14.75 -3.66 0.91
C GLY A 94 -16.05 -3.61 1.72
N LEU A 95 -16.75 -2.48 1.68
CA LEU A 95 -18.05 -2.31 2.35
C LEU A 95 -19.09 -3.33 1.91
N ILE A 96 -19.32 -3.54 0.60
CA ILE A 96 -20.31 -4.54 0.17
C ILE A 96 -19.86 -5.96 0.48
N LEU A 97 -18.56 -6.23 0.39
CA LEU A 97 -18.00 -7.55 0.74
C LEU A 97 -18.23 -7.86 2.23
N ALA A 98 -17.97 -6.90 3.11
CA ALA A 98 -18.25 -7.02 4.54
C ALA A 98 -19.76 -7.12 4.81
N SER A 99 -20.59 -6.41 4.04
CA SER A 99 -22.05 -6.45 4.13
C SER A 99 -22.66 -7.81 3.81
N THR A 100 -21.89 -8.72 3.19
CA THR A 100 -22.33 -10.10 3.01
C THR A 100 -22.42 -10.87 4.33
N TRP A 101 -21.59 -10.52 5.34
CA TRP A 101 -21.39 -11.30 6.58
C TRP A 101 -21.20 -12.80 6.32
N ASN A 102 -20.53 -13.14 5.22
CA ASN A 102 -20.42 -14.52 4.72
C ASN A 102 -18.96 -14.88 4.46
N ARG A 103 -18.30 -15.47 5.46
CA ARG A 103 -16.88 -15.87 5.41
C ARG A 103 -16.56 -16.79 4.22
N GLU A 104 -17.47 -17.69 3.88
CA GLU A 104 -17.26 -18.62 2.76
C GLU A 104 -17.34 -17.89 1.40
N LEU A 105 -18.29 -16.98 1.23
CA LEU A 105 -18.38 -16.17 0.01
C LEU A 105 -17.17 -15.25 -0.15
N VAL A 106 -16.68 -14.66 0.94
CA VAL A 106 -15.44 -13.86 0.95
C VAL A 106 -14.23 -14.72 0.55
N ARG A 107 -14.14 -15.96 1.04
CA ARG A 107 -13.09 -16.91 0.62
C ARG A 107 -13.17 -17.24 -0.87
N GLN A 108 -14.38 -17.36 -1.43
CA GLN A 108 -14.57 -17.58 -2.87
C GLN A 108 -14.16 -16.36 -3.71
N VAL A 109 -14.44 -15.14 -3.24
CA VAL A 109 -13.92 -13.90 -3.86
C VAL A 109 -12.40 -13.91 -3.84
N GLY A 110 -11.78 -14.19 -2.68
CA GLY A 110 -10.32 -14.30 -2.56
C GLY A 110 -9.73 -15.35 -3.50
N LYS A 111 -10.35 -16.53 -3.62
CA LYS A 111 -9.90 -17.59 -4.54
C LYS A 111 -9.92 -17.13 -6.00
N ALA A 112 -11.00 -16.48 -6.44
CA ALA A 112 -11.10 -15.94 -7.79
C ALA A 112 -10.00 -14.89 -8.05
N LEU A 113 -9.72 -14.01 -7.09
CA LEU A 113 -8.61 -13.04 -7.18
C LEU A 113 -7.24 -13.72 -7.27
N GLY A 114 -7.01 -14.78 -6.50
CA GLY A 114 -5.79 -15.60 -6.60
C GLY A 114 -5.65 -16.28 -7.97
N GLU A 115 -6.75 -16.80 -8.53
CA GLU A 115 -6.78 -17.37 -9.88
C GLU A 115 -6.50 -16.30 -10.95
N GLU A 116 -7.02 -15.07 -10.81
CA GLU A 116 -6.70 -13.99 -11.74
C GLU A 116 -5.24 -13.52 -11.63
N ALA A 117 -4.69 -13.49 -10.41
CA ALA A 117 -3.27 -13.18 -10.21
C ALA A 117 -2.38 -14.21 -10.89
N LEU A 118 -2.68 -15.51 -10.76
CA LEU A 118 -1.96 -16.56 -11.50
C LEU A 118 -2.04 -16.37 -13.01
N ALA A 119 -3.24 -16.09 -13.56
CA ALA A 119 -3.44 -15.85 -14.99
C ALA A 119 -2.67 -14.62 -15.51
N LYS A 120 -2.38 -13.67 -14.62
CA LYS A 120 -1.62 -12.44 -14.92
C LYS A 120 -0.14 -12.53 -14.50
N ASN A 121 0.32 -13.70 -14.07
CA ASN A 121 1.67 -13.91 -13.54
C ASN A 121 2.06 -12.95 -12.39
N VAL A 122 1.11 -12.70 -11.48
CA VAL A 122 1.29 -11.91 -10.25
C VAL A 122 1.55 -12.87 -9.08
N GLN A 123 2.57 -12.59 -8.27
CA GLN A 123 2.93 -13.38 -7.09
C GLN A 123 2.39 -12.76 -5.80
N VAL A 124 2.13 -11.45 -5.79
CA VAL A 124 1.72 -10.69 -4.61
C VAL A 124 0.54 -9.79 -4.93
N ILE A 125 -0.56 -9.94 -4.19
CA ILE A 125 -1.69 -9.01 -4.24
C ILE A 125 -1.58 -8.03 -3.06
N LEU A 126 -1.72 -6.74 -3.36
CA LEU A 126 -1.68 -5.64 -2.40
C LEU A 126 -3.07 -5.42 -1.76
N ALA A 127 -3.57 -6.44 -1.07
CA ALA A 127 -4.89 -6.50 -0.47
C ALA A 127 -4.97 -7.65 0.55
N PRO A 128 -5.93 -7.70 1.48
CA PRO A 128 -7.05 -6.76 1.64
C PRO A 128 -6.66 -5.50 2.43
N ALA A 129 -7.51 -4.48 2.35
CA ALA A 129 -7.40 -3.27 3.15
C ALA A 129 -8.32 -3.38 4.39
N VAL A 130 -7.74 -3.40 5.60
CA VAL A 130 -8.44 -3.76 6.85
C VAL A 130 -8.43 -2.66 7.92
N ASN A 131 -8.06 -1.43 7.55
CA ASN A 131 -8.20 -0.28 8.44
C ASN A 131 -9.66 -0.11 8.87
N LEU A 132 -9.89 0.33 10.11
CA LEU A 132 -11.25 0.56 10.62
C LEU A 132 -11.83 1.87 10.08
N ASN A 133 -13.13 1.86 9.80
CA ASN A 133 -13.89 3.05 9.41
C ASN A 133 -14.17 3.95 10.62
N ARG A 134 -13.11 4.58 11.15
CA ARG A 134 -13.18 5.51 12.29
C ARG A 134 -13.92 6.79 11.94
N ASP A 135 -13.46 7.48 10.90
CA ASP A 135 -14.11 8.63 10.31
C ASP A 135 -14.73 8.21 8.98
N LEU A 136 -16.05 8.34 8.88
CA LEU A 136 -16.80 7.98 7.68
C LEU A 136 -16.56 8.96 6.52
N ALA A 137 -15.98 10.14 6.79
CA ALA A 137 -15.58 11.07 5.74
C ALA A 137 -14.27 10.66 5.03
N ASN A 138 -13.56 9.65 5.55
CA ASN A 138 -12.35 9.14 4.93
C ASN A 138 -12.59 8.73 3.47
N GLY A 139 -11.75 9.23 2.55
CA GLY A 139 -11.82 8.97 1.11
C GLY A 139 -11.75 7.50 0.73
N ARG A 140 -11.08 6.67 1.55
CA ARG A 140 -10.91 5.22 1.34
C ARG A 140 -11.85 4.34 2.16
N THR A 141 -12.86 4.92 2.80
CA THR A 141 -13.89 4.15 3.54
C THR A 141 -14.48 3.01 2.68
N PHE A 142 -14.66 3.25 1.37
CA PHE A 142 -15.16 2.23 0.44
C PHE A 142 -14.24 1.02 0.31
N GLU A 143 -12.93 1.19 0.43
CA GLU A 143 -11.93 0.14 0.24
C GLU A 143 -11.82 -0.78 1.46
N TYR A 144 -12.14 -0.26 2.65
CA TYR A 144 -12.12 -0.97 3.93
C TYR A 144 -13.42 -1.74 4.21
N PHE A 145 -13.42 -2.53 5.28
CA PHE A 145 -14.54 -3.43 5.61
C PHE A 145 -15.57 -2.84 6.56
N SER A 146 -15.17 -2.43 7.77
CA SER A 146 -16.11 -2.13 8.85
C SER A 146 -15.54 -1.15 9.87
N GLU A 147 -16.40 -0.59 10.70
CA GLU A 147 -16.02 0.08 11.96
C GLU A 147 -15.68 -0.92 13.08
N ASP A 148 -16.04 -2.21 12.91
CA ASP A 148 -15.87 -3.24 13.91
C ASP A 148 -14.60 -4.09 13.65
N PRO A 149 -13.72 -4.25 14.65
CA PRO A 149 -12.48 -5.02 14.49
C PRO A 149 -12.70 -6.51 14.28
N TYR A 150 -13.74 -7.11 14.89
CA TYR A 150 -14.01 -8.53 14.71
C TYR A 150 -14.54 -8.82 13.31
N LEU A 151 -15.52 -8.04 12.82
CA LEU A 151 -16.02 -8.19 11.45
C LEU A 151 -14.90 -7.97 10.42
N SER A 152 -14.10 -6.90 10.58
CA SER A 152 -12.97 -6.61 9.68
C SER A 152 -11.92 -7.73 9.69
N GLY A 153 -11.60 -8.27 10.87
CA GLY A 153 -10.68 -9.38 11.03
C GLY A 153 -11.17 -10.67 10.40
N GLN A 154 -12.44 -11.05 10.61
CA GLN A 154 -13.02 -12.27 10.04
C GLN A 154 -13.16 -12.22 8.51
N VAL A 155 -13.54 -11.06 7.95
CA VAL A 155 -13.59 -10.83 6.50
C VAL A 155 -12.17 -10.86 5.92
N GLY A 156 -11.22 -10.15 6.55
CA GLY A 156 -9.81 -10.15 6.16
C GLY A 156 -9.20 -11.55 6.16
N ALA A 157 -9.38 -12.32 7.23
CA ALA A 157 -8.88 -13.68 7.35
C ALA A 157 -9.47 -14.64 6.29
N ALA A 158 -10.76 -14.52 5.99
CA ALA A 158 -11.39 -15.29 4.92
C ALA A 158 -10.85 -14.93 3.53
N TYR A 159 -10.63 -13.64 3.26
CA TYR A 159 -10.03 -13.15 2.02
C TYR A 159 -8.62 -13.72 1.83
N VAL A 160 -7.78 -13.63 2.88
CA VAL A 160 -6.41 -14.15 2.90
C VAL A 160 -6.39 -15.63 2.54
N ARG A 161 -7.21 -16.45 3.22
CA ARG A 161 -7.30 -17.90 2.94
C ARG A 161 -7.73 -18.19 1.50
N GLY A 162 -8.62 -17.36 0.94
CA GLY A 162 -9.06 -17.46 -0.44
C GLY A 162 -7.90 -17.27 -1.41
N VAL A 163 -7.23 -16.12 -1.36
CA VAL A 163 -6.14 -15.77 -2.30
C VAL A 163 -4.96 -16.73 -2.15
N GLN A 164 -4.51 -16.98 -0.92
CA GLN A 164 -3.32 -17.80 -0.69
C GLN A 164 -3.53 -19.28 -0.99
N SER A 165 -4.78 -19.76 -1.14
CA SER A 165 -5.06 -21.11 -1.65
C SER A 165 -4.54 -21.32 -3.09
N CYS A 166 -4.27 -20.24 -3.80
CA CYS A 166 -3.70 -20.21 -5.15
C CYS A 166 -2.17 -20.06 -5.18
N ASP A 167 -1.48 -20.17 -4.04
CA ASP A 167 -0.03 -19.94 -3.93
C ASP A 167 0.36 -18.49 -4.34
N VAL A 168 -0.52 -17.52 -4.03
CA VAL A 168 -0.34 -16.08 -4.26
C VAL A 168 -0.29 -15.38 -2.91
N MET A 169 0.73 -14.57 -2.67
CA MET A 169 0.90 -13.85 -1.41
C MET A 169 -0.14 -12.74 -1.25
N VAL A 170 -0.70 -12.63 -0.05
CA VAL A 170 -1.53 -11.51 0.38
C VAL A 170 -0.71 -10.55 1.23
N THR A 171 -0.76 -9.27 0.86
CA THR A 171 -0.22 -8.15 1.64
C THR A 171 -1.37 -7.40 2.32
N VAL A 172 -1.62 -7.68 3.60
CA VAL A 172 -2.64 -6.97 4.38
C VAL A 172 -2.24 -5.50 4.59
N LYS A 173 -3.16 -4.55 4.35
CA LYS A 173 -2.85 -3.11 4.34
C LYS A 173 -3.91 -2.25 5.03
N HIS A 174 -3.61 -1.01 5.43
CA HIS A 174 -2.28 -0.41 5.61
C HIS A 174 -1.97 -0.47 7.10
N TYR A 175 -0.93 -1.22 7.45
CA TYR A 175 -0.52 -1.45 8.82
C TYR A 175 0.30 -0.25 9.33
N LEU A 176 -0.23 0.63 10.19
CA LEU A 176 -1.56 0.65 10.77
C LEU A 176 -2.07 2.08 10.96
N ALA A 177 -3.36 2.19 11.33
CA ALA A 177 -4.03 3.45 11.64
C ALA A 177 -4.05 4.51 10.52
N ASN A 178 -4.05 4.06 9.27
CA ASN A 178 -4.37 4.90 8.11
C ASN A 178 -5.88 5.06 7.98
N ASN A 179 -6.49 5.86 8.87
CA ASN A 179 -7.94 6.02 8.92
C ASN A 179 -8.43 7.35 8.33
N GLN A 180 -7.57 8.09 7.63
CA GLN A 180 -7.87 9.31 6.87
C GLN A 180 -6.85 9.50 5.74
N GLU A 181 -7.24 10.11 4.62
CA GLU A 181 -6.35 10.38 3.50
C GLU A 181 -5.68 11.76 3.60
N LYS A 182 -6.36 12.74 4.21
CA LYS A 182 -5.84 14.10 4.37
C LYS A 182 -4.54 14.04 5.19
N ASN A 183 -3.45 14.46 4.55
CA ASN A 183 -2.10 14.45 5.10
C ASN A 183 -1.59 13.05 5.53
N ARG A 184 -2.10 11.95 4.95
CA ARG A 184 -1.73 10.57 5.32
C ARG A 184 -0.22 10.30 5.32
N ASN A 185 0.54 11.02 4.49
CA ASN A 185 1.99 10.85 4.37
C ASN A 185 2.81 11.37 5.55
N PHE A 186 2.23 12.18 6.44
CA PHE A 186 2.97 12.85 7.52
C PHE A 186 2.22 12.95 8.84
N VAL A 187 0.89 12.76 8.82
CA VAL A 187 0.06 12.82 10.01
C VAL A 187 0.49 11.77 11.04
N SER A 188 0.43 12.12 12.32
CA SER A 188 0.53 11.16 13.41
C SER A 188 -0.84 10.86 13.99
N SER A 189 -1.25 9.60 13.88
CA SER A 189 -2.39 9.06 14.62
C SER A 189 -1.93 8.75 16.04
N ASN A 190 -2.33 9.58 17.01
CA ASN A 190 -1.94 9.47 18.40
C ASN A 190 -3.00 8.68 19.19
N ILE A 191 -2.65 7.45 19.59
CA ILE A 191 -3.56 6.39 20.05
C ILE A 191 -3.04 5.82 21.37
N SER A 192 -3.92 5.60 22.34
CA SER A 192 -3.60 4.93 23.60
C SER A 192 -3.29 3.44 23.39
N GLU A 193 -2.53 2.83 24.32
CA GLU A 193 -2.08 1.43 24.15
C GLU A 193 -3.27 0.48 24.11
N ARG A 194 -4.23 0.70 25.02
CA ARG A 194 -5.48 -0.06 25.07
C ARG A 194 -6.24 0.00 23.75
N THR A 195 -6.49 1.21 23.24
CA THR A 195 -7.26 1.39 22.01
C THR A 195 -6.53 0.81 20.79
N LEU A 196 -5.20 0.92 20.75
CA LEU A 196 -4.39 0.35 19.68
C LEU A 196 -4.56 -1.18 19.60
N HIS A 197 -4.47 -1.88 20.73
CA HIS A 197 -4.60 -3.33 20.82
C HIS A 197 -6.05 -3.81 20.65
N GLU A 198 -7.02 -3.14 21.26
CA GLU A 198 -8.44 -3.54 21.19
C GLU A 198 -9.06 -3.32 19.80
N LEU A 199 -8.62 -2.29 19.06
CA LEU A 199 -9.22 -1.90 17.78
C LEU A 199 -8.26 -2.06 16.60
N TYR A 200 -7.20 -1.27 16.53
CA TYR A 200 -6.49 -1.01 15.28
C TYR A 200 -5.50 -2.12 14.89
N LEU A 201 -4.97 -2.87 15.86
CA LEU A 201 -4.14 -4.06 15.62
C LEU A 201 -4.98 -5.32 15.37
N ALA A 202 -6.21 -5.38 15.89
CA ALA A 202 -7.02 -6.59 15.91
C ALA A 202 -7.32 -7.18 14.51
N PRO A 203 -7.73 -6.39 13.49
CA PRO A 203 -7.94 -6.92 12.13
C PRO A 203 -6.67 -7.49 11.49
N PHE A 204 -5.51 -6.87 11.76
CA PHE A 204 -4.22 -7.35 11.24
C PHE A 204 -3.78 -8.62 11.94
N ARG A 205 -3.93 -8.69 13.27
CA ARG A 205 -3.71 -9.92 14.04
C ARG A 205 -4.57 -11.06 13.51
N ALA A 206 -5.87 -10.84 13.28
CA ALA A 206 -6.76 -11.85 12.71
C ALA A 206 -6.33 -12.27 11.29
N ALA A 207 -5.96 -11.31 10.43
CA ALA A 207 -5.48 -11.61 9.07
C ALA A 207 -4.21 -12.48 9.07
N VAL A 208 -3.26 -12.23 9.98
CA VAL A 208 -2.02 -13.01 10.08
C VAL A 208 -2.25 -14.34 10.81
N VAL A 209 -2.82 -14.31 12.02
CA VAL A 209 -2.94 -15.49 12.89
C VAL A 209 -4.04 -16.45 12.41
N GLU A 210 -5.21 -15.94 12.05
CA GLU A 210 -6.34 -16.80 11.61
C GLU A 210 -6.38 -16.95 10.08
N GLY A 211 -6.01 -15.90 9.34
CA GLY A 211 -5.95 -15.90 7.89
C GLY A 211 -4.70 -16.57 7.33
N GLY A 212 -3.59 -16.51 8.07
CA GLY A 212 -2.29 -17.00 7.64
C GLY A 212 -1.55 -16.05 6.70
N ALA A 213 -1.83 -14.74 6.73
CA ALA A 213 -1.25 -13.76 5.79
C ALA A 213 0.28 -13.79 5.82
N TRP A 214 0.89 -13.78 4.63
CA TRP A 214 2.34 -13.86 4.51
C TRP A 214 3.05 -12.51 4.55
N SER A 215 2.37 -11.41 4.23
CA SER A 215 2.97 -10.07 4.23
C SER A 215 2.02 -8.98 4.73
N ALA A 216 2.61 -7.84 5.09
CA ALA A 216 1.90 -6.62 5.44
C ALA A 216 2.51 -5.41 4.71
N MET A 217 1.66 -4.43 4.39
CA MET A 217 2.09 -3.14 3.86
C MET A 217 2.03 -2.09 4.96
N THR A 218 3.13 -1.39 5.22
CA THR A 218 3.12 -0.30 6.21
C THR A 218 2.27 0.86 5.73
N ALA A 219 1.53 1.47 6.64
CA ALA A 219 0.88 2.74 6.38
C ALA A 219 1.90 3.88 6.21
N ALA A 220 1.51 4.90 5.45
CA ALA A 220 2.34 6.08 5.22
C ALA A 220 2.41 7.02 6.44
N ASN A 221 1.40 6.97 7.32
CA ASN A 221 1.30 7.84 8.49
C ASN A 221 2.27 7.42 9.60
N ARG A 222 2.33 8.27 10.62
CA ARG A 222 2.95 7.98 11.90
C ARG A 222 1.90 7.45 12.87
N VAL A 223 2.33 6.66 13.82
CA VAL A 223 1.54 6.30 15.01
C VAL A 223 2.37 6.70 16.22
N ASN A 224 1.79 7.54 17.06
CA ASN A 224 2.45 8.11 18.24
C ASN A 224 3.84 8.71 17.93
N GLY A 225 3.91 9.55 16.88
CA GLY A 225 5.09 10.30 16.46
C GLY A 225 6.05 9.56 15.52
N VAL A 226 5.97 8.24 15.41
CA VAL A 226 6.92 7.42 14.64
C VAL A 226 6.28 6.86 13.38
N PHE A 227 6.96 6.97 12.24
CA PHE A 227 6.50 6.34 11.00
C PHE A 227 6.36 4.84 11.18
N VAL A 228 5.31 4.24 10.65
CA VAL A 228 5.10 2.80 10.86
C VAL A 228 6.23 1.96 10.26
N SER A 229 6.84 2.40 9.14
CA SER A 229 8.04 1.79 8.55
C SER A 229 9.26 1.76 9.49
N ASP A 230 9.26 2.62 10.50
CA ASP A 230 10.39 2.85 11.40
C ASP A 230 10.12 2.25 12.80
N ASN A 231 8.96 1.62 12.99
CA ASN A 231 8.51 1.15 14.30
C ASN A 231 8.84 -0.34 14.52
N ARG A 232 9.92 -0.61 15.27
CA ARG A 232 10.38 -1.98 15.51
C ARG A 232 9.36 -2.85 16.24
N TYR A 233 8.65 -2.29 17.21
CA TYR A 233 7.62 -3.02 17.95
C TYR A 233 6.50 -3.50 17.03
N PHE A 234 5.99 -2.63 16.15
CA PHE A 234 4.92 -3.03 15.23
C PHE A 234 5.39 -4.04 14.18
N LEU A 235 6.54 -3.81 13.56
CA LEU A 235 6.98 -4.60 12.41
C LEU A 235 7.67 -5.91 12.79
N THR A 236 8.39 -5.92 13.90
CA THR A 236 9.17 -7.08 14.34
C THR A 236 8.51 -7.79 15.52
N ASN A 237 8.32 -7.11 16.65
CA ASN A 237 7.77 -7.74 17.86
C ASN A 237 6.35 -8.28 17.63
N LEU A 238 5.44 -7.48 17.07
CA LEU A 238 4.08 -7.92 16.81
C LEU A 238 3.96 -8.77 15.53
N LEU A 239 4.22 -8.21 14.34
CA LEU A 239 3.95 -8.94 13.09
C LEU A 239 4.79 -10.21 12.93
N LYS A 240 6.11 -10.11 13.13
CA LYS A 240 7.04 -11.21 12.83
C LYS A 240 7.17 -12.20 13.97
N TYR A 241 7.20 -11.74 15.23
CA TYR A 241 7.35 -12.62 16.39
C TYR A 241 5.99 -13.10 16.91
N ASP A 242 5.14 -12.21 17.42
CA ASP A 242 3.89 -12.63 18.08
C ASP A 242 2.88 -13.25 17.11
N TYR A 243 2.66 -12.60 15.97
CA TYR A 243 1.70 -13.08 14.99
C TYR A 243 2.33 -14.15 14.07
N GLY A 244 3.66 -14.29 14.08
CA GLY A 244 4.38 -15.32 13.34
C GLY A 244 4.33 -15.15 11.81
N MET A 245 4.26 -13.91 11.32
CA MET A 245 4.18 -13.64 9.87
C MET A 245 5.43 -14.15 9.14
N PRO A 246 5.28 -15.03 8.12
CA PRO A 246 6.41 -15.73 7.49
C PRO A 246 7.19 -14.89 6.46
N GLY A 247 6.50 -14.03 5.71
CA GLY A 247 7.03 -13.30 4.57
C GLY A 247 7.43 -11.88 4.94
N ILE A 248 7.19 -10.93 4.03
CA ILE A 248 7.80 -9.60 4.06
C ILE A 248 6.88 -8.50 4.61
N VAL A 249 7.48 -7.48 5.20
CA VAL A 249 6.89 -6.16 5.39
C VAL A 249 7.39 -5.25 4.26
N LEU A 250 6.47 -4.70 3.47
CA LEU A 250 6.80 -3.69 2.45
C LEU A 250 6.19 -2.34 2.76
N THR A 251 6.77 -1.26 2.26
CA THR A 251 6.16 0.08 2.42
C THR A 251 4.97 0.28 1.48
N ASP A 252 4.05 1.16 1.83
CA ASP A 252 3.15 1.79 0.83
C ASP A 252 3.99 2.57 -0.21
N TRP A 253 3.37 3.03 -1.30
CA TRP A 253 4.00 3.80 -2.38
C TRP A 253 4.45 5.22 -1.97
N CYS A 254 4.48 5.51 -0.67
CA CYS A 254 5.01 6.72 -0.06
C CYS A 254 6.54 6.75 0.04
N ASN A 255 7.24 5.69 -0.41
CA ASN A 255 8.68 5.44 -0.24
C ASN A 255 9.09 5.24 1.22
N VAL A 256 10.24 4.61 1.44
CA VAL A 256 10.85 4.50 2.76
C VAL A 256 11.43 5.86 3.19
N ARG A 257 11.24 6.23 4.46
CA ARG A 257 11.61 7.57 4.97
C ARG A 257 13.03 7.61 5.54
N THR A 258 13.51 6.50 6.10
CA THR A 258 14.81 6.38 6.73
C THR A 258 15.54 5.12 6.27
N GLY A 259 16.88 5.13 6.28
CA GLY A 259 17.72 3.98 5.90
C GLY A 259 17.84 2.95 7.03
N ALA A 260 18.89 3.07 7.85
CA ALA A 260 19.20 2.11 8.92
C ALA A 260 18.06 1.92 9.94
N VAL A 261 17.30 2.97 10.26
CA VAL A 261 16.22 2.91 11.25
C VAL A 261 15.12 1.96 10.80
N SER A 262 14.54 2.15 9.62
CA SER A 262 13.48 1.29 9.10
C SER A 262 13.96 -0.14 8.80
N ALA A 263 15.21 -0.30 8.32
CA ALA A 263 15.80 -1.62 8.11
C ALA A 263 15.94 -2.39 9.42
N ARG A 264 16.42 -1.75 10.50
CA ARG A 264 16.45 -2.35 11.85
C ARG A 264 15.06 -2.59 12.43
N ALA A 265 14.09 -1.73 12.13
CA ALA A 265 12.72 -1.90 12.58
C ALA A 265 12.06 -3.14 11.98
N GLY A 266 12.49 -3.55 10.78
CA GLY A 266 11.98 -4.73 10.09
C GLY A 266 11.18 -4.42 8.82
N THR A 267 11.41 -3.27 8.18
CA THR A 267 10.95 -3.04 6.80
C THR A 267 11.84 -3.84 5.85
N ASP A 268 11.26 -4.77 5.10
CA ASP A 268 12.00 -5.70 4.25
C ASP A 268 12.10 -5.22 2.79
N LEU A 269 11.09 -4.47 2.29
CA LEU A 269 11.03 -4.00 0.90
C LEU A 269 10.50 -2.56 0.79
N ALA A 270 11.29 -1.65 0.25
CA ALA A 270 10.90 -0.26 -0.01
C ALA A 270 10.23 -0.11 -1.39
N MET A 271 9.02 0.46 -1.42
CA MET A 271 8.22 0.68 -2.62
C MET A 271 7.79 2.16 -2.79
N PRO A 272 7.72 2.68 -4.02
CA PRO A 272 8.35 2.14 -5.23
C PRO A 272 9.87 2.37 -5.22
N TYR A 273 10.57 1.85 -6.23
CA TYR A 273 11.94 2.30 -6.49
C TYR A 273 11.98 3.82 -6.74
N ARG A 274 12.92 4.50 -6.09
CA ARG A 274 13.29 5.90 -6.39
C ARG A 274 14.79 6.07 -6.28
N SER A 275 15.37 6.85 -7.19
CA SER A 275 16.81 7.18 -7.18
C SER A 275 17.25 7.87 -5.88
N VAL A 276 16.32 8.54 -5.18
CA VAL A 276 16.56 9.22 -3.89
C VAL A 276 16.21 8.38 -2.66
N SER A 277 15.94 7.08 -2.82
CA SER A 277 15.57 6.22 -1.69
C SER A 277 16.73 6.08 -0.68
N PRO A 278 16.48 6.26 0.63
CA PRO A 278 17.47 6.00 1.68
C PRO A 278 18.02 4.57 1.66
N TYR A 279 17.30 3.61 1.07
CA TYR A 279 17.75 2.22 0.99
C TYR A 279 18.92 2.00 0.04
N ARG A 280 19.24 2.97 -0.84
CA ARG A 280 20.46 2.94 -1.65
C ARG A 280 21.74 2.96 -0.80
N GLU A 281 21.67 3.51 0.41
CA GLU A 281 22.82 3.62 1.32
C GLU A 281 22.97 2.41 2.25
N LEU A 282 22.11 1.39 2.20
CA LEU A 282 22.16 0.26 3.14
C LEU A 282 23.51 -0.46 3.10
N GLU A 283 24.11 -0.63 1.91
CA GLU A 283 25.44 -1.24 1.80
C GLU A 283 26.49 -0.43 2.56
N ASN A 284 26.52 0.89 2.35
CA ASN A 284 27.45 1.79 3.04
C ASN A 284 27.20 1.82 4.57
N LEU A 285 25.93 1.76 4.99
CA LEU A 285 25.56 1.72 6.39
C LEU A 285 26.02 0.42 7.07
N VAL A 286 25.93 -0.72 6.37
CA VAL A 286 26.48 -1.99 6.87
C VAL A 286 28.00 -1.94 6.94
N ARG A 287 28.67 -1.52 5.86
CA ARG A 287 30.14 -1.45 5.80
C ARG A 287 30.75 -0.47 6.80
N SER A 288 30.03 0.58 7.16
CA SER A 288 30.46 1.56 8.19
C SER A 288 30.11 1.13 9.62
N GLY A 289 29.45 -0.02 9.82
CA GLY A 289 29.01 -0.49 11.14
C GLY A 289 27.78 0.25 11.71
N ARG A 290 27.16 1.14 10.93
CA ARG A 290 25.95 1.90 11.33
C ARG A 290 24.65 1.09 11.20
N LEU A 291 24.71 -0.06 10.53
CA LEU A 291 23.62 -1.04 10.44
C LEU A 291 24.23 -2.43 10.57
N ALA A 292 23.66 -3.28 11.42
CA ALA A 292 24.10 -4.68 11.51
C ALA A 292 23.75 -5.42 10.21
N GLU A 293 24.72 -6.16 9.66
CA GLU A 293 24.51 -6.99 8.46
C GLU A 293 23.36 -7.99 8.64
N SER A 294 23.17 -8.50 9.85
CA SER A 294 22.09 -9.41 10.22
C SER A 294 20.69 -8.83 9.97
N ALA A 295 20.51 -7.50 10.02
CA ALA A 295 19.23 -6.86 9.70
C ALA A 295 18.91 -6.99 8.20
N VAL A 296 19.92 -6.89 7.34
CA VAL A 296 19.79 -7.10 5.89
C VAL A 296 19.56 -8.59 5.60
N ASP A 297 20.30 -9.49 6.25
CA ASP A 297 20.12 -10.93 6.06
C ASP A 297 18.72 -11.40 6.44
N ASP A 298 18.19 -10.95 7.57
CA ASP A 298 16.86 -11.33 8.06
C ASP A 298 15.75 -10.82 7.10
N ALA A 299 15.91 -9.63 6.52
CA ALA A 299 15.00 -9.11 5.50
C ALA A 299 15.07 -9.91 4.19
N VAL A 300 16.27 -10.18 3.69
CA VAL A 300 16.47 -10.90 2.43
C VAL A 300 16.05 -12.37 2.55
N GLN A 301 16.26 -13.01 3.70
CA GLN A 301 15.75 -14.35 3.96
C GLN A 301 14.23 -14.42 3.76
N ARG A 302 13.47 -13.42 4.23
CA ARG A 302 12.00 -13.33 4.01
C ARG A 302 11.64 -13.09 2.55
N LEU A 303 12.39 -12.26 1.84
CA LEU A 303 12.20 -12.04 0.40
C LEU A 303 12.41 -13.33 -0.39
N VAL A 304 13.49 -14.06 -0.12
CA VAL A 304 13.76 -15.35 -0.75
C VAL A 304 12.66 -16.35 -0.37
N ARG A 305 12.28 -16.47 0.90
CA ARG A 305 11.16 -17.31 1.35
C ARG A 305 9.87 -17.02 0.61
N THR A 306 9.59 -15.74 0.34
CA THR A 306 8.41 -15.32 -0.44
C THR A 306 8.42 -15.90 -1.85
N ALA A 307 9.58 -15.97 -2.51
CA ALA A 307 9.70 -16.61 -3.81
C ALA A 307 9.39 -18.13 -3.76
N PHE A 308 9.73 -18.81 -2.66
CA PHE A 308 9.36 -20.22 -2.46
C PHE A 308 7.88 -20.40 -2.13
N LEU A 309 7.33 -19.57 -1.23
CA LEU A 309 5.90 -19.63 -0.85
C LEU A 309 4.98 -19.41 -2.04
N THR A 310 5.37 -18.52 -2.95
CA THR A 310 4.62 -18.20 -4.18
C THR A 310 4.98 -19.10 -5.37
N LYS A 311 5.90 -20.06 -5.16
CA LYS A 311 6.42 -20.99 -6.17
C LYS A 311 6.97 -20.28 -7.40
N ALA A 312 7.53 -19.09 -7.20
CA ALA A 312 8.11 -18.27 -8.26
C ALA A 312 9.54 -18.70 -8.62
N THR A 313 10.21 -19.43 -7.71
CA THR A 313 11.56 -19.97 -7.94
C THR A 313 11.51 -21.44 -8.36
N ALA A 314 12.52 -21.90 -9.10
CA ALA A 314 12.66 -23.30 -9.47
C ALA A 314 13.27 -24.09 -8.30
N VAL A 315 12.73 -25.28 -8.05
CA VAL A 315 13.27 -26.25 -7.08
C VAL A 315 13.35 -27.62 -7.75
N PRO A 316 14.14 -28.59 -7.24
CA PRO A 316 14.20 -29.92 -7.83
C PRO A 316 12.79 -30.53 -8.02
N GLY A 317 12.44 -30.86 -9.27
CA GLY A 317 11.13 -31.43 -9.63
C GLY A 317 9.99 -30.43 -9.76
N PHE A 318 10.22 -29.12 -9.61
CA PHE A 318 9.20 -28.09 -9.83
C PHE A 318 9.80 -26.80 -10.41
N THR A 319 9.27 -26.34 -11.54
CA THR A 319 9.63 -25.09 -12.18
C THR A 319 8.50 -24.07 -12.10
N PRO A 320 8.75 -22.77 -12.29
CA PRO A 320 7.67 -21.78 -12.35
C PRO A 320 6.62 -22.07 -13.44
N ALA A 321 6.94 -22.87 -14.47
CA ALA A 321 5.99 -23.33 -15.47
C ALA A 321 4.96 -24.34 -14.92
N ASP A 322 5.28 -25.02 -13.82
CA ASP A 322 4.43 -25.99 -13.13
C ASP A 322 3.46 -25.35 -12.12
N ARG A 323 3.48 -24.01 -11.99
CA ARG A 323 2.52 -23.28 -11.15
C ARG A 323 1.09 -23.56 -11.61
N LYS A 324 0.17 -23.50 -10.64
CA LYS A 324 -1.27 -23.57 -10.90
C LYS A 324 -1.64 -22.57 -11.99
N GLN A 325 -2.41 -23.02 -12.96
CA GLN A 325 -2.95 -22.14 -13.99
C GLN A 325 -4.20 -21.44 -13.47
N GLY A 326 -4.27 -20.14 -13.72
CA GLY A 326 -5.38 -19.29 -13.34
C GLY A 326 -6.41 -19.12 -14.46
N GLY A 327 -7.54 -18.50 -14.13
CA GLY A 327 -8.53 -18.02 -15.11
C GLY A 327 -8.73 -16.52 -14.95
N ARG A 328 -9.12 -15.81 -16.02
CA ARG A 328 -9.41 -14.37 -15.98
C ARG A 328 -10.84 -14.10 -16.39
N ASN A 329 -11.63 -13.48 -15.50
CA ASN A 329 -13.05 -13.19 -15.72
C ASN A 329 -13.85 -14.38 -16.31
N ILE A 330 -13.57 -15.60 -15.83
CA ILE A 330 -14.30 -16.81 -16.25
C ILE A 330 -15.71 -16.82 -15.64
N ALA A 331 -16.61 -17.63 -16.20
CA ALA A 331 -18.00 -17.73 -15.73
C ALA A 331 -18.13 -17.97 -14.21
N ALA A 332 -17.22 -18.76 -13.62
CA ALA A 332 -17.17 -18.97 -12.17
C ALA A 332 -16.87 -17.69 -11.38
N HIS A 333 -15.94 -16.84 -11.85
CA HIS A 333 -15.64 -15.55 -11.22
C HIS A 333 -16.83 -14.59 -11.32
N GLN A 334 -17.45 -14.54 -12.51
CA GLN A 334 -18.65 -13.74 -12.77
C GLN A 334 -19.79 -14.15 -11.83
N ALA A 335 -20.01 -15.46 -11.65
CA ALA A 335 -21.01 -15.99 -10.72
C ALA A 335 -20.70 -15.69 -9.23
N VAL A 336 -19.43 -15.59 -8.85
CA VAL A 336 -19.04 -15.15 -7.50
C VAL A 336 -19.29 -13.65 -7.34
N ALA A 337 -18.90 -12.82 -8.32
CA ALA A 337 -19.16 -11.37 -8.30
C ALA A 337 -20.67 -11.07 -8.24
N ARG A 338 -21.47 -11.82 -9.00
CA ARG A 338 -22.94 -11.84 -8.96
C ARG A 338 -23.47 -12.09 -7.55
N ARG A 339 -23.08 -13.22 -6.94
CA ARG A 339 -23.56 -13.62 -5.61
C ARG A 339 -23.11 -12.66 -4.52
N MET A 340 -21.88 -12.14 -4.60
CA MET A 340 -21.38 -11.10 -3.69
C MET A 340 -22.26 -9.84 -3.74
N ALA A 341 -22.64 -9.39 -4.94
CA ALA A 341 -23.56 -8.25 -5.08
C ALA A 341 -24.96 -8.57 -4.51
N GLU A 342 -25.53 -9.72 -4.86
CA GLU A 342 -26.85 -10.17 -4.39
C GLU A 342 -26.93 -10.32 -2.85
N GLU A 343 -25.87 -10.85 -2.24
CA GLU A 343 -25.81 -11.08 -0.80
C GLU A 343 -25.33 -9.87 0.02
N GLY A 344 -24.69 -8.89 -0.63
CA GLY A 344 -24.16 -7.69 0.01
C GLY A 344 -25.03 -6.45 -0.11
N ILE A 345 -25.94 -6.38 -1.10
CA ILE A 345 -26.92 -5.28 -1.21
C ILE A 345 -27.86 -5.32 0.01
N ILE A 346 -28.06 -4.15 0.61
CA ILE A 346 -28.79 -3.97 1.87
C ILE A 346 -30.13 -3.32 1.59
N LEU A 347 -31.20 -3.92 2.10
CA LEU A 347 -32.51 -3.27 2.18
C LEU A 347 -32.60 -2.49 3.49
N LEU A 348 -32.46 -1.16 3.40
CA LEU A 348 -32.45 -0.27 4.57
C LEU A 348 -33.87 0.04 5.05
N LYS A 349 -34.78 0.28 4.11
CA LYS A 349 -36.19 0.63 4.38
C LYS A 349 -37.10 -0.08 3.39
N ASN A 350 -38.26 -0.57 3.86
CA ASN A 350 -39.29 -1.15 3.01
C ASN A 350 -40.69 -1.00 3.62
N ARG A 351 -41.30 0.18 3.45
CA ARG A 351 -42.63 0.50 3.98
C ARG A 351 -43.70 -0.28 3.21
N ASN A 352 -44.71 -0.77 3.94
CA ASN A 352 -45.87 -1.49 3.40
C ASN A 352 -45.51 -2.70 2.51
N SER A 353 -44.31 -3.28 2.68
CA SER A 353 -43.78 -4.32 1.79
C SER A 353 -43.82 -3.93 0.31
N LEU A 354 -43.48 -2.67 -0.02
CA LEU A 354 -43.42 -2.16 -1.39
C LEU A 354 -42.53 -3.05 -2.28
N LEU A 355 -41.36 -3.42 -1.77
CA LEU A 355 -40.47 -4.39 -2.41
C LEU A 355 -40.72 -5.81 -1.86
N PRO A 356 -40.63 -6.84 -2.72
CA PRO A 356 -40.31 -6.75 -4.14
C PRO A 356 -41.50 -6.30 -5.01
N LEU A 357 -41.19 -5.70 -6.16
CA LEU A 357 -42.19 -5.30 -7.15
C LEU A 357 -42.92 -6.53 -7.72
N ASP A 358 -44.25 -6.45 -7.81
CA ASP A 358 -45.07 -7.51 -8.40
C ASP A 358 -44.98 -7.46 -9.94
N GLU A 359 -44.09 -8.29 -10.52
CA GLU A 359 -43.90 -8.41 -11.98
C GLU A 359 -45.22 -8.62 -12.76
N LYS A 360 -46.25 -9.22 -12.15
CA LYS A 360 -47.53 -9.46 -12.83
C LYS A 360 -48.38 -8.20 -12.96
N LYS A 361 -48.28 -7.29 -11.99
CA LYS A 361 -49.04 -6.03 -11.96
C LYS A 361 -48.27 -4.86 -12.57
N LEU A 362 -46.95 -4.98 -12.66
CA LEU A 362 -46.08 -3.96 -13.19
C LEU A 362 -46.33 -3.73 -14.69
N ARG A 363 -46.52 -2.47 -15.09
CA ARG A 363 -46.70 -2.01 -16.48
C ARG A 363 -45.68 -0.95 -16.84
N SER A 364 -45.27 -0.09 -15.90
CA SER A 364 -44.28 0.96 -16.14
C SER A 364 -43.39 1.27 -14.93
N LEU A 365 -42.14 1.64 -15.19
CA LEU A 365 -41.18 2.11 -14.18
C LEU A 365 -40.49 3.38 -14.66
N ALA A 366 -40.43 4.41 -13.82
CA ALA A 366 -39.55 5.55 -14.05
C ALA A 366 -38.19 5.28 -13.41
N LEU A 367 -37.13 5.23 -14.21
CA LEU A 367 -35.75 5.03 -13.77
C LEU A 367 -35.04 6.39 -13.81
N ILE A 368 -34.93 7.02 -12.65
CA ILE A 368 -34.55 8.43 -12.49
C ILE A 368 -33.14 8.52 -11.89
N GLY A 369 -32.36 9.50 -12.32
CA GLY A 369 -31.03 9.79 -11.78
C GLY A 369 -29.89 9.17 -12.59
N LYS A 370 -28.73 9.84 -12.59
CA LYS A 370 -27.56 9.45 -13.42
C LYS A 370 -27.10 8.01 -13.23
N TYR A 371 -27.24 7.47 -12.01
CA TYR A 371 -26.71 6.15 -11.68
C TYR A 371 -27.57 4.98 -12.20
N ALA A 372 -28.72 5.26 -12.82
CA ALA A 372 -29.53 4.22 -13.47
C ALA A 372 -28.76 3.52 -14.60
N ASP A 373 -27.89 4.23 -15.32
CA ASP A 373 -27.07 3.69 -16.41
C ASP A 373 -25.56 4.02 -16.27
N PHE A 374 -25.10 4.24 -15.04
CA PHE A 374 -23.71 4.62 -14.78
C PHE A 374 -22.81 3.40 -14.55
N ARG A 375 -21.55 3.53 -14.97
CA ARG A 375 -20.49 2.53 -14.75
C ARG A 375 -19.50 3.06 -13.71
N PHE A 376 -19.46 2.41 -12.55
CA PHE A 376 -18.66 2.83 -11.40
C PHE A 376 -17.19 2.41 -11.47
N TYR A 377 -16.83 1.44 -12.31
CA TYR A 377 -15.47 0.93 -12.43
C TYR A 377 -14.80 1.44 -13.71
N GLY A 378 -13.49 1.64 -13.65
CA GLY A 378 -12.70 2.14 -14.77
C GLY A 378 -11.28 2.50 -14.34
N HIS A 379 -10.41 2.73 -15.32
CA HIS A 379 -9.01 3.06 -15.08
C HIS A 379 -8.88 4.29 -14.16
N ARG A 380 -8.16 4.11 -13.03
CA ARG A 380 -7.90 5.12 -11.98
C ARG A 380 -9.11 5.65 -11.20
N ILE A 381 -10.30 5.06 -11.37
CA ILE A 381 -11.48 5.45 -10.58
C ILE A 381 -11.32 4.91 -9.14
N GLY A 382 -11.33 5.81 -8.15
CA GLY A 382 -11.22 5.49 -6.72
C GLY A 382 -9.80 5.43 -6.16
N GLY A 383 -8.75 5.61 -6.97
CA GLY A 383 -7.36 5.45 -6.53
C GLY A 383 -6.77 4.09 -6.88
N SER A 384 -5.80 3.60 -6.11
CA SER A 384 -5.06 2.34 -6.34
C SER A 384 -5.97 1.09 -6.40
N GLY A 385 -7.11 1.10 -5.69
CA GLY A 385 -8.10 0.02 -5.73
C GLY A 385 -8.89 -0.09 -7.05
N TRP A 386 -8.65 0.77 -8.05
CA TRP A 386 -9.36 0.77 -9.32
C TRP A 386 -9.29 -0.58 -10.04
N THR A 387 -10.30 -0.88 -10.85
CA THR A 387 -10.33 -2.08 -11.71
C THR A 387 -10.97 -1.75 -13.06
N ALA A 388 -10.59 -2.47 -14.11
CA ALA A 388 -11.18 -2.33 -15.44
C ALA A 388 -11.82 -3.66 -15.88
N PRO A 389 -13.13 -3.83 -15.70
CA PRO A 389 -13.80 -5.06 -16.11
C PRO A 389 -14.13 -5.04 -17.61
N PRO A 390 -14.21 -6.21 -18.27
CA PRO A 390 -14.55 -6.29 -19.69
C PRO A 390 -16.00 -5.87 -19.98
N TYR A 391 -16.88 -5.92 -18.98
CA TYR A 391 -18.23 -5.37 -19.04
C TYR A 391 -18.66 -4.88 -17.66
N GLN A 392 -19.71 -4.07 -17.60
CA GLN A 392 -20.41 -3.71 -16.37
C GLN A 392 -21.90 -3.66 -16.65
N SER A 393 -22.67 -4.42 -15.88
CA SER A 393 -24.11 -4.41 -15.95
C SER A 393 -24.64 -3.24 -15.13
N THR A 394 -25.26 -2.26 -15.80
CA THR A 394 -25.95 -1.13 -15.15
C THR A 394 -27.34 -1.55 -14.68
N PRO A 395 -27.95 -0.88 -13.68
CA PRO A 395 -29.32 -1.19 -13.26
C PRO A 395 -30.33 -1.15 -14.42
N LEU A 396 -30.20 -0.18 -15.33
CA LEU A 396 -31.02 -0.08 -16.54
C LEU A 396 -30.86 -1.32 -17.43
N SER A 397 -29.62 -1.74 -17.72
CA SER A 397 -29.38 -2.93 -18.53
C SER A 397 -29.92 -4.21 -17.86
N GLY A 398 -29.76 -4.32 -16.54
CA GLY A 398 -30.25 -5.45 -15.75
C GLY A 398 -31.77 -5.57 -15.80
N LEU A 399 -32.49 -4.47 -15.56
CA LEU A 399 -33.95 -4.41 -15.63
C LEU A 399 -34.47 -4.66 -17.05
N ARG A 400 -33.85 -4.06 -18.07
CA ARG A 400 -34.20 -4.30 -19.48
C ARG A 400 -34.12 -5.77 -19.84
N SER A 401 -33.02 -6.44 -19.47
CA SER A 401 -32.80 -7.87 -19.73
C SER A 401 -33.88 -8.75 -19.08
N ARG A 402 -34.34 -8.42 -17.87
CA ARG A 402 -35.28 -9.24 -17.09
C ARG A 402 -36.74 -9.02 -17.43
N LEU A 403 -37.09 -7.80 -17.84
CA LEU A 403 -38.47 -7.41 -18.15
C LEU A 403 -38.82 -7.63 -19.63
N GLY A 404 -37.84 -7.66 -20.54
CA GLY A 404 -38.03 -8.11 -21.92
C GLY A 404 -39.08 -7.32 -22.70
N GLY A 405 -39.19 -6.01 -22.44
CA GLY A 405 -40.17 -5.12 -23.08
C GLY A 405 -41.61 -5.20 -22.55
N ARG A 406 -41.92 -6.15 -21.63
CA ARG A 406 -43.25 -6.30 -21.00
C ARG A 406 -43.66 -5.11 -20.13
N VAL A 407 -42.67 -4.36 -19.64
CA VAL A 407 -42.82 -3.19 -18.78
C VAL A 407 -42.17 -1.99 -19.46
N LYS A 408 -42.90 -0.88 -19.55
CA LYS A 408 -42.40 0.38 -20.10
C LYS A 408 -41.40 1.02 -19.14
N LEU A 409 -40.12 1.04 -19.50
CA LEU A 409 -39.10 1.75 -18.74
C LEU A 409 -38.98 3.19 -19.24
N LEU A 410 -39.39 4.15 -18.41
CA LEU A 410 -39.21 5.58 -18.64
C LEU A 410 -37.84 6.00 -18.11
N THR A 411 -36.94 6.37 -18.99
CA THR A 411 -35.58 6.84 -18.65
C THR A 411 -35.45 8.32 -19.03
N PRO A 412 -35.94 9.25 -18.19
CA PRO A 412 -35.80 10.68 -18.46
C PRO A 412 -34.30 11.03 -18.58
N ALA A 413 -33.98 11.92 -19.52
CA ALA A 413 -32.60 12.38 -19.68
C ALA A 413 -32.13 13.10 -18.41
N TYR A 414 -30.85 12.92 -18.07
CA TYR A 414 -30.21 13.51 -16.92
C TYR A 414 -29.04 14.38 -17.37
N ASP A 415 -29.08 15.66 -17.04
CA ASP A 415 -28.04 16.64 -17.36
C ASP A 415 -27.67 17.43 -16.10
N GLU A 416 -26.47 17.18 -15.57
CA GLU A 416 -25.93 17.88 -14.39
C GLU A 416 -25.76 19.38 -14.60
N LYS A 417 -25.67 19.83 -15.86
CA LYS A 417 -25.56 21.25 -16.20
C LYS A 417 -26.91 21.95 -16.30
N ASN A 418 -28.01 21.19 -16.30
CA ASN A 418 -29.37 21.69 -16.37
C ASN A 418 -30.30 20.91 -15.43
N MET A 419 -30.04 21.05 -14.13
CA MET A 419 -30.82 20.38 -13.10
C MET A 419 -32.31 20.75 -13.09
N PRO A 420 -32.74 22.01 -13.32
CA PRO A 420 -34.17 22.33 -13.42
C PRO A 420 -34.91 21.52 -14.50
N GLU A 421 -34.33 21.39 -15.69
CA GLU A 421 -34.88 20.56 -16.77
C GLU A 421 -34.90 19.07 -16.39
N THR A 422 -33.79 18.59 -15.80
CA THR A 422 -33.65 17.21 -15.32
C THR A 422 -34.75 16.86 -14.31
N ARG A 423 -35.00 17.74 -13.33
CA ARG A 423 -36.04 17.55 -12.32
C ARG A 423 -37.45 17.57 -12.93
N ARG A 424 -37.74 18.51 -13.84
CA ARG A 424 -39.04 18.55 -14.55
C ARG A 424 -39.34 17.25 -15.28
N ARG A 425 -38.38 16.72 -16.05
CA ARG A 425 -38.52 15.45 -16.78
C ARG A 425 -38.68 14.25 -15.84
N ALA A 426 -37.95 14.25 -14.72
CA ALA A 426 -38.07 13.20 -13.72
C ALA A 426 -39.46 13.17 -13.07
N VAL A 427 -40.01 14.35 -12.72
CA VAL A 427 -41.37 14.50 -12.18
C VAL A 427 -42.42 14.03 -13.19
N GLU A 428 -42.29 14.38 -14.47
CA GLU A 428 -43.20 13.93 -15.53
C GLU A 428 -43.17 12.41 -15.71
N ALA A 429 -41.97 11.81 -15.73
CA ALA A 429 -41.80 10.36 -15.82
C ALA A 429 -42.40 9.66 -14.59
N ALA A 430 -42.17 10.19 -13.38
CA ALA A 430 -42.69 9.62 -12.14
C ALA A 430 -44.23 9.64 -12.07
N ARG A 431 -44.87 10.71 -12.54
CA ARG A 431 -46.35 10.80 -12.64
C ARG A 431 -46.93 9.76 -13.60
N SER A 432 -46.18 9.41 -14.63
CA SER A 432 -46.62 8.52 -15.72
C SER A 432 -46.28 7.03 -15.48
N ALA A 433 -45.60 6.71 -14.38
CA ALA A 433 -45.15 5.36 -14.06
C ALA A 433 -45.88 4.74 -12.85
N ASP A 434 -45.95 3.41 -12.80
CA ASP A 434 -46.49 2.68 -11.63
C ASP A 434 -45.59 2.89 -10.41
N TYR A 435 -44.27 2.92 -10.60
CA TYR A 435 -43.30 3.21 -9.54
C TYR A 435 -42.17 4.08 -10.07
N ALA A 436 -41.58 4.88 -9.17
CA ALA A 436 -40.36 5.63 -9.44
C ALA A 436 -39.18 4.98 -8.70
N VAL A 437 -38.13 4.64 -9.43
CA VAL A 437 -36.86 4.15 -8.89
C VAL A 437 -35.80 5.21 -9.13
N ILE A 438 -35.34 5.85 -8.06
CA ILE A 438 -34.34 6.92 -8.09
C ILE A 438 -32.97 6.33 -7.75
N PHE A 439 -31.99 6.51 -8.63
CA PHE A 439 -30.61 6.07 -8.45
C PHE A 439 -29.74 7.26 -8.05
N ALA A 440 -29.23 7.25 -6.82
CA ALA A 440 -28.58 8.39 -6.17
C ALA A 440 -27.39 7.95 -5.29
N GLY A 441 -26.61 8.89 -4.77
CA GLY A 441 -25.44 8.67 -3.92
C GLY A 441 -24.12 9.25 -4.45
N LEU A 442 -23.01 8.63 -4.07
CA LEU A 442 -21.65 9.04 -4.41
C LEU A 442 -21.08 8.21 -5.56
N ASN A 443 -19.90 8.61 -6.04
CA ASN A 443 -19.06 7.81 -6.91
C ASN A 443 -17.56 8.13 -6.68
N SER A 444 -16.70 7.37 -7.34
CA SER A 444 -15.24 7.41 -7.15
C SER A 444 -14.46 8.14 -8.27
N ARG A 445 -15.11 8.94 -9.12
CA ARG A 445 -14.39 9.72 -10.15
C ARG A 445 -13.71 10.93 -9.52
N GLY A 446 -12.44 10.78 -9.16
CA GLY A 446 -11.58 11.93 -8.84
C GLY A 446 -11.37 12.87 -10.05
N PRO A 447 -10.99 14.12 -9.83
CA PRO A 447 -10.92 15.12 -10.91
C PRO A 447 -9.75 14.87 -11.86
N GLY A 448 -10.08 14.72 -13.15
CA GLY A 448 -9.13 14.94 -14.26
C GLY A 448 -8.89 16.42 -14.57
N ASN A 449 -9.52 17.34 -13.83
CA ASN A 449 -9.30 18.78 -13.90
C ASN A 449 -9.76 19.47 -12.60
N PRO A 450 -8.85 20.01 -11.76
CA PRO A 450 -9.19 20.71 -10.52
C PRO A 450 -10.06 21.94 -10.69
N ALA A 451 -10.12 22.53 -11.89
CA ALA A 451 -10.86 23.75 -12.17
C ALA A 451 -12.37 23.56 -12.40
N LEU A 452 -12.90 22.33 -12.26
CA LEU A 452 -14.32 22.00 -12.53
C LEU A 452 -15.03 21.30 -11.35
N ASN A 453 -14.49 21.38 -10.13
CA ASN A 453 -15.03 20.68 -8.96
C ASN A 453 -16.28 21.38 -8.38
N PRO A 454 -17.44 20.71 -8.27
CA PRO A 454 -18.32 20.93 -7.13
C PRO A 454 -17.64 20.37 -5.85
N PRO A 455 -17.91 20.91 -4.66
CA PRO A 455 -17.18 20.56 -3.44
C PRO A 455 -17.37 19.07 -3.04
N ASP A 456 -16.27 18.38 -2.77
CA ASP A 456 -16.11 17.32 -1.75
C ASP A 456 -17.08 16.11 -1.67
N VAL A 457 -17.55 15.54 -2.79
CA VAL A 457 -18.54 14.41 -2.81
C VAL A 457 -18.04 13.07 -3.38
N TRP A 458 -16.73 12.78 -3.30
CA TRP A 458 -16.15 11.59 -3.96
C TRP A 458 -15.50 10.62 -2.96
N ASP A 459 -15.61 9.32 -3.25
CA ASP A 459 -14.87 8.26 -2.55
C ASP A 459 -13.56 7.97 -3.31
N VAL A 460 -12.44 8.54 -2.88
CA VAL A 460 -11.17 8.43 -3.59
C VAL A 460 -9.96 8.40 -2.63
N GLU A 461 -8.94 7.61 -2.99
CA GLU A 461 -7.61 7.73 -2.39
C GLU A 461 -7.06 9.15 -2.54
N ASP A 462 -6.25 9.59 -1.57
CA ASP A 462 -5.64 10.92 -1.48
C ASP A 462 -6.62 12.08 -1.28
N GLY A 463 -7.91 11.83 -1.02
CA GLY A 463 -8.90 12.87 -0.76
C GLY A 463 -10.03 12.44 0.18
N ASP A 464 -10.06 13.02 1.39
CA ASP A 464 -11.20 12.89 2.30
C ASP A 464 -12.35 13.81 1.89
N ARG A 465 -13.58 13.42 2.22
CA ARG A 465 -14.76 14.27 2.08
C ARG A 465 -14.77 15.37 3.15
N GLY A 466 -15.31 16.53 2.80
CA GLY A 466 -15.45 17.67 3.72
C GLY A 466 -16.48 17.42 4.82
N ASN A 467 -17.56 16.71 4.48
CA ASN A 467 -18.66 16.35 5.37
C ASN A 467 -19.35 15.05 4.88
N LEU A 468 -20.49 14.69 5.50
CA LEU A 468 -21.34 13.58 5.06
C LEU A 468 -22.67 14.06 4.44
N ASP A 469 -22.76 15.30 3.98
CA ASP A 469 -24.00 15.83 3.42
C ASP A 469 -24.41 15.05 2.17
N PHE A 470 -25.72 14.88 1.98
CA PHE A 470 -26.24 14.31 0.75
C PHE A 470 -26.07 15.32 -0.40
N PRO A 471 -25.70 14.89 -1.62
CA PRO A 471 -25.57 15.80 -2.77
C PRO A 471 -26.86 16.64 -2.97
N PRO A 472 -26.81 17.99 -2.86
CA PRO A 472 -28.02 18.83 -2.82
C PRO A 472 -28.93 18.69 -4.03
N GLU A 473 -28.36 18.60 -5.23
CA GLU A 473 -29.13 18.42 -6.48
C GLU A 473 -29.90 17.08 -6.52
N GLN A 474 -29.35 16.04 -5.88
CA GLN A 474 -30.03 14.75 -5.77
C GLN A 474 -31.09 14.76 -4.66
N LEU A 475 -30.86 15.52 -3.57
CA LEU A 475 -31.84 15.74 -2.51
C LEU A 475 -33.11 16.40 -3.07
N GLU A 476 -32.97 17.49 -3.82
CA GLU A 476 -34.10 18.19 -4.44
C GLU A 476 -34.88 17.29 -5.40
N LEU A 477 -34.15 16.55 -6.25
CA LEU A 477 -34.75 15.57 -7.16
C LEU A 477 -35.59 14.51 -6.41
N ILE A 478 -35.07 13.95 -5.31
CA ILE A 478 -35.81 12.96 -4.50
C ILE A 478 -37.08 13.58 -3.93
N ARG A 479 -37.00 14.79 -3.37
CA ARG A 479 -38.16 15.48 -2.78
C ARG A 479 -39.26 15.76 -3.80
N GLU A 480 -38.90 16.28 -4.97
CA GLU A 480 -39.86 16.60 -6.03
C GLU A 480 -40.55 15.34 -6.59
N VAL A 481 -39.79 14.26 -6.80
CA VAL A 481 -40.36 12.97 -7.26
C VAL A 481 -41.24 12.33 -6.19
N ALA A 482 -40.81 12.35 -4.93
CA ALA A 482 -41.60 11.84 -3.80
C ALA A 482 -42.95 12.58 -3.65
N ALA A 483 -42.97 13.90 -3.89
CA ALA A 483 -44.19 14.69 -3.80
C ALA A 483 -45.27 14.30 -4.83
N VAL A 484 -44.88 13.79 -6.00
CA VAL A 484 -45.82 13.43 -7.09
C VAL A 484 -46.10 11.94 -7.20
N CYS A 485 -45.37 11.10 -6.46
CA CYS A 485 -45.48 9.64 -6.51
C CYS A 485 -45.56 9.01 -5.09
N PRO A 486 -46.40 9.52 -4.17
CA PRO A 486 -46.42 9.06 -2.78
C PRO A 486 -46.78 7.58 -2.69
N GLY A 487 -46.10 6.82 -1.82
CA GLY A 487 -46.36 5.39 -1.61
C GLY A 487 -45.68 4.46 -2.62
N ARG A 488 -44.99 5.00 -3.63
CA ARG A 488 -44.46 4.27 -4.80
C ARG A 488 -43.03 4.67 -5.17
N VAL A 489 -42.26 5.26 -4.24
CA VAL A 489 -40.88 5.70 -4.49
C VAL A 489 -39.85 4.77 -3.86
N ILE A 490 -38.93 4.29 -4.69
CA ILE A 490 -37.79 3.47 -4.31
C ILE A 490 -36.51 4.27 -4.56
N VAL A 491 -35.59 4.31 -3.60
CA VAL A 491 -34.25 4.90 -3.79
C VAL A 491 -33.20 3.80 -3.75
N VAL A 492 -32.31 3.78 -4.76
CA VAL A 492 -31.15 2.91 -4.82
C VAL A 492 -29.90 3.76 -4.65
N LEU A 493 -29.18 3.54 -3.55
CA LEU A 493 -28.02 4.32 -3.14
C LEU A 493 -26.69 3.65 -3.51
N SER A 494 -25.73 4.41 -4.03
CA SER A 494 -24.33 3.99 -4.26
C SER A 494 -23.31 4.81 -3.45
N GLY A 495 -22.10 4.26 -3.28
CA GLY A 495 -20.98 4.90 -2.57
C GLY A 495 -20.92 4.65 -1.07
N SER A 496 -20.01 5.31 -0.35
CA SER A 496 -19.88 5.26 1.11
C SER A 496 -21.05 5.96 1.83
N VAL A 497 -20.96 6.08 3.16
CA VAL A 497 -22.02 6.63 4.04
C VAL A 497 -22.22 8.13 3.86
N PHE A 498 -23.47 8.58 3.90
CA PHE A 498 -23.86 10.01 3.90
C PHE A 498 -25.17 10.19 4.69
N GLU A 499 -25.47 11.40 5.13
CA GLU A 499 -26.72 11.72 5.83
C GLU A 499 -27.93 11.54 4.91
N VAL A 500 -28.99 10.88 5.39
CA VAL A 500 -30.23 10.66 4.61
C VAL A 500 -31.49 11.21 5.28
N ARG A 501 -31.37 11.71 6.52
CA ARG A 501 -32.48 12.18 7.36
C ARG A 501 -33.40 13.21 6.69
N ASP A 502 -32.90 13.97 5.73
CA ASP A 502 -33.60 15.11 5.12
C ASP A 502 -34.58 14.68 4.01
N TRP A 503 -34.63 13.39 3.66
CA TRP A 503 -35.52 12.80 2.66
C TRP A 503 -35.95 11.36 2.94
N ILE A 504 -35.29 10.64 3.86
CA ILE A 504 -35.55 9.21 4.10
C ILE A 504 -37.03 8.91 4.42
N ASP A 505 -37.74 9.83 5.06
CA ASP A 505 -39.15 9.68 5.42
C ASP A 505 -40.13 9.91 4.26
N SER A 506 -39.72 10.61 3.20
CA SER A 506 -40.57 10.90 2.04
C SER A 506 -40.62 9.77 1.01
N VAL A 507 -39.82 8.72 1.19
CA VAL A 507 -39.74 7.57 0.27
C VAL A 507 -40.14 6.26 0.96
N ASP A 508 -40.46 5.25 0.17
CA ASP A 508 -41.11 4.04 0.65
C ASP A 508 -40.15 2.87 0.81
N ALA A 509 -39.16 2.74 -0.08
CA ALA A 509 -38.11 1.74 0.04
C ALA A 509 -36.74 2.31 -0.29
N VAL A 510 -35.71 1.81 0.38
CA VAL A 510 -34.31 2.19 0.16
C VAL A 510 -33.43 0.96 0.11
N LEU A 511 -32.73 0.79 -1.02
CA LEU A 511 -31.67 -0.19 -1.22
C LEU A 511 -30.33 0.54 -1.21
N HIS A 512 -29.30 -0.09 -0.65
CA HIS A 512 -27.94 0.41 -0.74
C HIS A 512 -26.99 -0.65 -1.31
N THR A 513 -26.22 -0.23 -2.32
CA THR A 513 -25.35 -1.10 -3.09
C THR A 513 -23.87 -0.91 -2.80
N PHE A 514 -23.48 0.12 -2.02
CA PHE A 514 -22.11 0.66 -2.05
C PHE A 514 -21.59 0.74 -3.50
N TYR A 515 -20.43 0.15 -3.80
CA TYR A 515 -20.03 -0.20 -5.17
C TYR A 515 -20.07 -1.73 -5.34
N ALA A 516 -21.04 -2.22 -6.11
CA ALA A 516 -21.43 -3.63 -6.12
C ALA A 516 -20.70 -4.54 -7.12
N GLY A 517 -19.62 -4.06 -7.74
CA GLY A 517 -18.87 -4.81 -8.76
C GLY A 517 -19.54 -4.79 -10.14
N MET A 518 -18.94 -5.50 -11.08
CA MET A 518 -19.39 -5.53 -12.49
C MET A 518 -20.79 -6.14 -12.70
N GLU A 519 -21.27 -6.93 -11.73
CA GLU A 519 -22.59 -7.56 -11.73
C GLU A 519 -23.64 -6.81 -10.91
N GLY A 520 -23.29 -5.64 -10.35
CA GLY A 520 -24.15 -4.88 -9.45
C GLY A 520 -25.52 -4.52 -10.03
N GLY A 521 -25.60 -4.03 -11.26
CA GLY A 521 -26.87 -3.63 -11.87
C GLY A 521 -27.83 -4.79 -12.13
N ASN A 522 -27.30 -5.96 -12.48
CA ASN A 522 -28.08 -7.19 -12.53
C ASN A 522 -28.64 -7.51 -11.13
N ALA A 523 -27.91 -7.20 -10.04
CA ALA A 523 -28.23 -7.63 -8.66
C ALA A 523 -29.34 -6.77 -8.09
N VAL A 524 -29.23 -5.47 -8.33
CA VAL A 524 -30.31 -4.52 -8.10
C VAL A 524 -31.58 -4.97 -8.82
N ALA A 525 -31.50 -5.34 -10.09
CA ALA A 525 -32.69 -5.77 -10.84
C ALA A 525 -33.34 -7.04 -10.26
N ASP A 526 -32.56 -8.07 -9.91
CA ASP A 526 -33.11 -9.30 -9.31
C ASP A 526 -33.70 -9.09 -7.90
N ILE A 527 -33.13 -8.15 -7.12
CA ILE A 527 -33.67 -7.77 -5.81
C ILE A 527 -34.96 -6.98 -5.98
N LEU A 528 -35.00 -5.97 -6.86
CA LEU A 528 -36.20 -5.16 -7.10
C LEU A 528 -37.39 -6.03 -7.52
N LEU A 529 -37.14 -7.06 -8.34
CA LEU A 529 -38.17 -7.98 -8.84
C LEU A 529 -38.43 -9.18 -7.91
N GLY A 530 -37.72 -9.29 -6.79
CA GLY A 530 -37.91 -10.37 -5.81
C GLY A 530 -37.49 -11.75 -6.28
N ARG A 531 -36.63 -11.82 -7.30
CA ARG A 531 -35.94 -13.05 -7.74
C ARG A 531 -34.84 -13.41 -6.75
N VAL A 532 -34.25 -12.41 -6.12
CA VAL A 532 -33.35 -12.52 -4.97
C VAL A 532 -33.99 -11.85 -3.77
N ASN A 533 -33.91 -12.51 -2.61
CA ASN A 533 -34.29 -11.92 -1.33
C ASN A 533 -33.05 -11.23 -0.72
N PRO A 534 -33.08 -9.91 -0.46
CA PRO A 534 -31.94 -9.20 0.11
C PRO A 534 -31.56 -9.77 1.48
N SER A 535 -30.26 -9.83 1.73
CA SER A 535 -29.68 -10.39 2.97
C SER A 535 -28.41 -9.69 3.43
N GLY A 536 -28.04 -8.57 2.80
CA GLY A 536 -26.93 -7.76 3.25
C GLY A 536 -27.25 -7.07 4.58
N LYS A 537 -26.25 -6.90 5.44
CA LYS A 537 -26.33 -6.19 6.72
C LYS A 537 -25.27 -5.10 6.79
N LEU A 538 -25.59 -3.94 7.34
CA LEU A 538 -24.66 -2.81 7.42
C LEU A 538 -23.38 -3.17 8.20
N PRO A 539 -22.19 -2.92 7.64
CA PRO A 539 -20.93 -3.16 8.32
C PRO A 539 -20.49 -1.92 9.14
N HIS A 540 -21.32 -0.89 9.23
CA HIS A 540 -21.07 0.31 10.03
C HIS A 540 -22.38 0.92 10.50
N THR A 541 -22.30 1.79 11.49
CA THR A 541 -23.41 2.60 11.97
C THR A 541 -23.65 3.76 11.01
N TRP A 542 -24.89 3.91 10.56
CA TRP A 542 -25.29 5.01 9.69
C TRP A 542 -25.72 6.21 10.53
N PRO A 543 -24.99 7.34 10.50
CA PRO A 543 -25.29 8.48 11.36
C PRO A 543 -26.52 9.25 10.90
N ARG A 544 -27.31 9.76 11.86
CA ARG A 544 -28.32 10.81 11.58
C ARG A 544 -27.66 12.15 11.27
N ARG A 545 -26.56 12.45 11.97
CA ARG A 545 -25.73 13.64 11.82
C ARG A 545 -24.26 13.26 11.91
N TYR A 546 -23.45 13.74 10.98
CA TYR A 546 -22.00 13.56 11.00
C TYR A 546 -21.41 14.10 12.30
N CYS A 547 -21.89 15.25 12.78
CA CYS A 547 -21.41 15.86 14.01
C CYS A 547 -21.61 15.06 15.31
N LYS A 548 -22.23 13.88 15.21
CA LYS A 548 -22.46 12.94 16.32
C LYS A 548 -21.65 11.65 16.17
N THR A 549 -20.80 11.51 15.16
CA THR A 549 -19.91 10.35 15.02
C THR A 549 -18.65 10.54 15.86
N ALA A 550 -17.99 9.42 16.19
CA ALA A 550 -16.72 9.46 16.93
C ALA A 550 -15.58 10.08 16.09
N GLY A 551 -15.59 9.85 14.78
CA GLY A 551 -14.63 10.43 13.84
C GLY A 551 -14.85 11.91 13.53
N PHE A 552 -16.02 12.48 13.88
CA PHE A 552 -16.25 13.91 13.74
C PHE A 552 -15.44 14.67 14.77
N VAL A 553 -14.29 15.15 14.34
CA VAL A 553 -13.52 16.12 15.08
C VAL A 553 -14.20 17.48 14.92
N SER A 554 -15.17 17.77 15.81
CA SER A 554 -15.83 19.08 15.87
C SER A 554 -14.78 20.17 16.08
N GLY A 555 -14.81 21.20 15.24
CA GLY A 555 -13.92 22.34 15.34
C GLY A 555 -13.73 22.82 16.78
N ARG A 556 -12.46 22.85 17.21
CA ARG A 556 -12.04 24.05 17.94
C ARG A 556 -12.33 25.23 17.01
N PRO A 557 -12.92 26.33 17.48
CA PRO A 557 -13.31 27.47 16.64
C PRO A 557 -12.17 28.12 15.82
N GLU A 558 -10.93 27.64 15.95
CA GLU A 558 -9.74 28.13 15.24
C GLU A 558 -8.93 27.06 14.48
N SER A 559 -9.33 25.78 14.40
CA SER A 559 -8.67 24.81 13.48
C SER A 559 -9.37 23.45 13.38
N ASP A 560 -9.68 23.04 12.15
CA ASP A 560 -9.84 21.63 11.77
C ASP A 560 -8.56 20.86 12.13
N GLN A 561 -8.64 19.72 12.85
CA GLN A 561 -7.44 18.92 13.14
C GLN A 561 -6.73 18.43 11.88
N ARG A 562 -7.49 18.26 10.79
CA ARG A 562 -6.96 17.92 9.48
C ARG A 562 -6.24 19.11 8.83
N GLU A 563 -6.44 20.34 9.31
CA GLU A 563 -5.75 21.57 8.91
C GLU A 563 -4.77 22.10 9.96
N LEU A 564 -4.53 21.34 11.04
CA LEU A 564 -3.51 21.73 11.98
C LEU A 564 -2.17 21.83 11.24
N LYS A 565 -1.56 23.01 11.39
CA LYS A 565 -0.13 23.24 11.15
C LYS A 565 0.76 22.18 11.82
N GLU A 566 0.18 21.44 12.77
CA GLU A 566 0.84 20.47 13.61
C GLU A 566 0.69 19.00 13.18
N HIS A 567 0.06 18.58 12.09
CA HIS A 567 0.15 17.15 11.64
C HIS A 567 -0.18 16.04 12.69
N ASP A 568 -0.95 16.31 13.75
CA ASP A 568 -1.29 15.33 14.81
C ASP A 568 -2.81 15.14 14.90
N VAL A 569 -3.26 13.88 15.04
CA VAL A 569 -4.68 13.52 15.22
C VAL A 569 -4.80 12.61 16.43
N PHE A 570 -5.49 13.07 17.48
CA PHE A 570 -5.65 12.32 18.72
C PHE A 570 -6.94 11.49 18.68
N TYR A 571 -6.82 10.18 18.89
CA TYR A 571 -7.96 9.26 18.89
C TYR A 571 -8.60 9.23 20.28
N SER A 572 -9.08 10.41 20.70
CA SER A 572 -9.60 10.68 22.04
C SER A 572 -10.90 9.94 22.38
N GLU A 573 -11.57 9.40 21.36
CA GLU A 573 -12.72 8.51 21.54
C GLU A 573 -12.33 7.14 22.11
N GLY A 574 -11.04 6.81 22.13
CA GLY A 574 -10.52 5.54 22.61
C GLY A 574 -11.17 4.36 21.86
N SER A 575 -11.60 3.34 22.61
CA SER A 575 -12.23 2.15 22.01
C SER A 575 -13.69 2.35 21.60
N ALA A 576 -14.23 3.57 21.71
CA ALA A 576 -15.62 3.91 21.43
C ALA A 576 -15.80 4.54 20.03
N ILE A 577 -15.53 3.76 18.96
CA ILE A 577 -15.88 4.10 17.58
C ILE A 577 -17.15 3.38 17.12
N GLY A 578 -17.80 3.85 16.05
CA GLY A 578 -18.95 3.17 15.46
C GLY A 578 -20.08 2.95 16.46
N TYR A 579 -20.77 1.80 16.42
CA TYR A 579 -21.88 1.48 17.32
C TYR A 579 -21.47 1.53 18.80
N ARG A 580 -20.20 1.25 19.14
CA ARG A 580 -19.70 1.37 20.52
C ARG A 580 -19.81 2.80 21.02
N HIS A 581 -19.53 3.79 20.15
CA HIS A 581 -19.75 5.21 20.44
C HIS A 581 -21.22 5.49 20.72
N TYR A 582 -22.11 5.01 19.84
CA TYR A 582 -23.54 5.27 19.92
C TYR A 582 -24.15 4.64 21.18
N ASP A 583 -23.77 3.41 21.52
CA ASP A 583 -24.21 2.72 22.73
C ASP A 583 -23.78 3.47 23.99
N LEU A 584 -22.49 3.83 24.10
CA LEU A 584 -21.94 4.52 25.28
C LEU A 584 -22.50 5.93 25.44
N ARG A 585 -22.73 6.64 24.33
CA ARG A 585 -23.29 8.00 24.32
C ARG A 585 -24.83 8.02 24.29
N LYS A 586 -25.48 6.86 24.23
CA LYS A 586 -26.94 6.70 24.08
C LYS A 586 -27.51 7.50 22.90
N LEU A 587 -26.80 7.47 21.78
CA LEU A 587 -27.21 8.14 20.54
C LEU A 587 -28.03 7.20 19.66
N THR A 588 -29.03 7.73 18.97
CA THR A 588 -29.83 6.97 18.00
C THR A 588 -29.25 7.13 16.60
N PRO A 589 -28.79 6.05 15.95
CA PRO A 589 -28.37 6.12 14.56
C PRO A 589 -29.56 6.28 13.60
N GLU A 590 -29.28 6.55 12.33
CA GLU A 590 -30.28 6.44 11.28
C GLU A 590 -30.57 4.97 10.97
N PHE A 591 -29.49 4.19 10.81
CA PHE A 591 -29.52 2.74 10.74
C PHE A 591 -28.38 2.18 11.59
N ALA A 592 -28.67 1.17 12.41
CA ALA A 592 -27.68 0.59 13.30
C ALA A 592 -26.67 -0.31 12.57
N PHE A 593 -25.53 -0.55 13.22
CA PHE A 593 -24.59 -1.59 12.80
C PHE A 593 -25.31 -2.95 12.72
N GLY A 594 -25.07 -3.69 11.64
CA GLY A 594 -25.74 -4.97 11.38
C GLY A 594 -27.19 -4.84 10.89
N HIS A 595 -27.74 -3.64 10.67
CA HIS A 595 -29.09 -3.46 10.13
C HIS A 595 -29.21 -3.92 8.67
N GLY A 596 -30.33 -4.55 8.33
CA GLY A 596 -30.66 -4.96 6.97
C GLY A 596 -31.90 -5.84 6.93
N LEU A 597 -32.89 -5.41 6.15
CA LEU A 597 -34.19 -6.06 6.03
C LEU A 597 -34.18 -7.21 5.02
N SER A 598 -35.22 -8.05 5.09
CA SER A 598 -35.47 -9.17 4.18
C SER A 598 -36.91 -9.13 3.67
N TYR A 599 -37.18 -9.79 2.54
CA TYR A 599 -38.54 -10.06 2.06
C TYR A 599 -39.23 -11.22 2.81
N THR A 600 -38.54 -11.85 3.75
CA THR A 600 -39.11 -12.83 4.67
C THR A 600 -38.87 -12.41 6.12
N ARG A 601 -39.43 -13.15 7.07
CA ARG A 601 -39.26 -12.90 8.50
C ARG A 601 -38.57 -14.09 9.16
N PHE A 602 -37.73 -13.78 10.14
CA PHE A 602 -37.03 -14.78 10.95
C PHE A 602 -37.42 -14.64 12.41
N GLU A 603 -37.67 -15.76 13.06
CA GLU A 603 -37.98 -15.86 14.49
C GLU A 603 -36.83 -16.57 15.21
N TYR A 604 -36.48 -16.06 16.38
CA TYR A 604 -35.40 -16.58 17.21
C TYR A 604 -36.05 -17.33 18.36
N GLY A 605 -35.77 -18.62 18.47
CA GLY A 605 -36.29 -19.50 19.51
C GLY A 605 -35.63 -19.27 20.87
N GLU A 606 -35.68 -20.28 21.73
CA GLU A 606 -35.03 -20.26 23.03
C GLU A 606 -33.49 -20.11 22.91
N PHE A 607 -32.90 -19.29 23.77
CA PHE A 607 -31.45 -19.12 23.85
C PHE A 607 -30.88 -20.05 24.93
N LYS A 608 -30.03 -20.98 24.51
CA LYS A 608 -29.48 -22.05 25.35
C LYS A 608 -28.00 -21.82 25.60
N LEU A 609 -27.63 -21.86 26.87
CA LEU A 609 -26.24 -21.84 27.31
C LEU A 609 -25.90 -23.21 27.90
N SER A 610 -24.80 -23.82 27.44
CA SER A 610 -24.31 -25.09 27.98
C SER A 610 -23.92 -25.02 29.46
N SER A 611 -23.49 -23.85 29.92
CA SER A 611 -23.23 -23.51 31.32
C SER A 611 -23.44 -22.01 31.52
N ARG A 612 -23.75 -21.61 32.76
CA ARG A 612 -23.78 -20.19 33.17
C ARG A 612 -22.49 -19.74 33.83
N THR A 613 -21.56 -20.65 34.07
CA THR A 613 -20.27 -20.35 34.69
C THR A 613 -19.15 -21.02 33.91
N PHE A 614 -18.00 -20.36 33.81
CA PHE A 614 -16.80 -20.90 33.21
C PHE A 614 -15.57 -20.30 33.88
N ALA A 615 -14.51 -21.12 33.99
CA ALA A 615 -13.23 -20.72 34.55
C ALA A 615 -12.30 -20.16 33.46
N PRO A 616 -11.18 -19.50 33.81
CA PRO A 616 -10.12 -19.18 32.85
C PRO A 616 -9.73 -20.41 32.02
N GLY A 617 -9.69 -20.25 30.69
CA GLY A 617 -9.42 -21.35 29.75
C GLY A 617 -10.61 -22.28 29.45
N GLY A 618 -11.73 -22.15 30.16
CA GLY A 618 -12.98 -22.85 29.86
C GLY A 618 -13.76 -22.20 28.71
N THR A 619 -14.74 -22.93 28.16
CA THR A 619 -15.63 -22.40 27.11
C THR A 619 -17.09 -22.71 27.43
N VAL A 620 -18.00 -21.90 26.89
CA VAL A 620 -19.46 -22.08 26.94
C VAL A 620 -20.00 -22.09 25.53
N THR A 621 -20.82 -23.08 25.17
CA THR A 621 -21.62 -23.01 23.95
C THR A 621 -22.88 -22.18 24.17
N ALA A 622 -23.09 -21.17 23.32
CA ALA A 622 -24.30 -20.35 23.25
C ALA A 622 -25.05 -20.65 21.95
N ALA A 623 -26.29 -21.12 22.04
CA ALA A 623 -27.05 -21.61 20.89
C ALA A 623 -28.47 -21.04 20.82
N VAL A 624 -28.94 -20.76 19.60
CA VAL A 624 -30.30 -20.30 19.34
C VAL A 624 -30.87 -20.99 18.09
N ALA A 625 -32.12 -21.43 18.16
CA ALA A 625 -32.85 -21.88 16.97
C ALA A 625 -33.36 -20.66 16.19
N VAL A 626 -33.16 -20.63 14.88
CA VAL A 626 -33.70 -19.57 14.01
C VAL A 626 -34.60 -20.22 12.97
N ALA A 627 -35.82 -19.71 12.85
CA ALA A 627 -36.82 -20.22 11.91
C ALA A 627 -37.24 -19.13 10.92
N ASN A 628 -37.43 -19.50 9.66
CA ASN A 628 -38.01 -18.59 8.66
C ASN A 628 -39.54 -18.69 8.73
N SER A 629 -40.19 -17.74 9.39
CA SER A 629 -41.65 -17.70 9.57
C SER A 629 -42.38 -16.93 8.47
N GLY A 630 -41.66 -16.47 7.44
CA GLY A 630 -42.28 -15.84 6.27
C GLY A 630 -42.58 -16.84 5.15
N ARG A 631 -42.87 -16.29 3.96
CA ARG A 631 -43.33 -17.06 2.78
C ARG A 631 -42.26 -17.20 1.69
N ARG A 632 -41.06 -16.65 1.90
CA ARG A 632 -39.98 -16.66 0.91
C ARG A 632 -38.74 -17.28 1.52
N ARG A 633 -37.98 -18.02 0.70
CA ARG A 633 -36.62 -18.41 1.06
C ARG A 633 -35.79 -17.14 1.33
N GLY A 634 -34.94 -17.18 2.34
CA GLY A 634 -34.11 -16.04 2.71
C GLY A 634 -32.89 -16.45 3.51
N ARG A 635 -31.97 -15.50 3.67
CA ARG A 635 -30.80 -15.63 4.53
C ARG A 635 -30.89 -14.66 5.69
N GLU A 636 -30.52 -15.12 6.88
CA GLU A 636 -30.41 -14.31 8.09
C GLU A 636 -28.96 -14.34 8.59
N VAL A 637 -28.52 -13.22 9.17
CA VAL A 637 -27.24 -13.12 9.86
C VAL A 637 -27.52 -13.06 11.36
N VAL A 638 -27.21 -14.15 12.05
CA VAL A 638 -27.31 -14.24 13.51
C VAL A 638 -26.07 -13.59 14.10
N GLN A 639 -26.25 -12.52 14.87
CA GLN A 639 -25.16 -11.73 15.45
C GLN A 639 -25.11 -11.97 16.95
N LEU A 640 -23.94 -12.38 17.46
CA LEU A 640 -23.66 -12.54 18.88
C LEU A 640 -22.83 -11.36 19.37
N TYR A 641 -23.32 -10.67 20.39
CA TYR A 641 -22.62 -9.62 21.09
C TYR A 641 -22.25 -10.05 22.51
N ALA A 642 -21.04 -9.70 22.92
CA ALA A 642 -20.54 -9.82 24.28
C ALA A 642 -20.63 -8.46 24.99
N VAL A 643 -21.25 -8.43 26.17
CA VAL A 643 -21.43 -7.22 26.98
C VAL A 643 -20.80 -7.43 28.35
N ASP A 644 -19.88 -6.53 28.72
CA ASP A 644 -19.41 -6.42 30.10
C ASP A 644 -20.48 -5.70 30.93
N CYS A 645 -21.03 -6.38 31.94
CA CYS A 645 -22.15 -5.83 32.72
C CYS A 645 -21.75 -4.62 33.57
N ARG A 646 -20.47 -4.47 33.93
CA ARG A 646 -19.96 -3.36 34.76
C ARG A 646 -19.81 -2.09 33.94
N THR A 647 -19.22 -2.19 32.76
CA THR A 647 -18.93 -1.04 31.89
C THR A 647 -20.03 -0.78 30.86
N ARG A 648 -20.91 -1.76 30.63
CA ARG A 648 -21.89 -1.81 29.53
C ARG A 648 -21.24 -1.75 28.14
N ALA A 649 -19.92 -1.96 28.04
CA ALA A 649 -19.22 -2.05 26.77
C ALA A 649 -19.70 -3.29 26.00
N ARG A 650 -20.22 -3.06 24.80
CA ARG A 650 -20.71 -4.10 23.88
C ARG A 650 -19.73 -4.31 22.74
N ARG A 651 -19.56 -5.57 22.32
CA ARG A 651 -18.69 -5.96 21.22
C ARG A 651 -19.35 -7.06 20.41
N LEU A 652 -19.20 -7.03 19.09
CA LEU A 652 -19.49 -8.19 18.24
C LEU A 652 -18.47 -9.28 18.57
N ALA A 653 -18.97 -10.47 18.94
CA ALA A 653 -18.16 -11.62 19.35
C ALA A 653 -18.31 -12.81 18.39
N GLY A 654 -19.36 -12.82 17.57
CA GLY A 654 -19.61 -13.89 16.61
C GLY A 654 -20.71 -13.53 15.62
N PHE A 655 -20.67 -14.13 14.43
CA PHE A 655 -21.80 -14.09 13.51
C PHE A 655 -21.87 -15.36 12.67
N GLU A 656 -23.08 -15.75 12.27
CA GLU A 656 -23.30 -16.81 11.29
C GLU A 656 -24.40 -16.42 10.32
N LYS A 657 -24.15 -16.62 9.03
CA LYS A 657 -25.16 -16.46 7.99
C LYS A 657 -25.76 -17.82 7.64
N ILE A 658 -27.07 -17.93 7.74
CA ILE A 658 -27.81 -19.16 7.43
C ILE A 658 -28.87 -18.89 6.37
N GLU A 659 -29.11 -19.87 5.51
CA GLU A 659 -30.20 -19.86 4.54
C GLU A 659 -31.29 -20.83 4.97
N LEU A 660 -32.55 -20.38 4.92
CA LEU A 660 -33.71 -21.13 5.36
C LEU A 660 -34.84 -21.04 4.32
N ALA A 661 -35.42 -22.17 3.95
CA ALA A 661 -36.70 -22.24 3.25
C ALA A 661 -37.85 -21.74 4.17
N PRO A 662 -39.02 -21.34 3.62
CA PRO A 662 -40.20 -21.05 4.43
C PRO A 662 -40.54 -22.21 5.38
N GLY A 663 -40.70 -21.93 6.68
CA GLY A 663 -40.95 -22.92 7.72
C GLY A 663 -39.73 -23.73 8.19
N GLU A 664 -38.57 -23.62 7.53
CA GLU A 664 -37.34 -24.27 7.97
C GLU A 664 -36.79 -23.61 9.24
N SER A 665 -36.23 -24.42 10.14
CA SER A 665 -35.50 -23.95 11.32
C SER A 665 -34.12 -24.60 11.43
N ARG A 666 -33.12 -23.83 11.88
CA ARG A 666 -31.75 -24.30 12.13
C ARG A 666 -31.23 -23.73 13.44
N THR A 667 -30.50 -24.53 14.20
CA THR A 667 -29.79 -24.06 15.39
C THR A 667 -28.42 -23.50 15.00
N VAL A 668 -28.16 -22.26 15.41
CA VAL A 668 -26.84 -21.62 15.33
C VAL A 668 -26.19 -21.71 16.70
N ALA A 669 -24.92 -22.09 16.75
CA ALA A 669 -24.16 -22.23 17.99
C ALA A 669 -22.83 -21.49 17.89
N PHE A 670 -22.46 -20.80 18.96
CA PHE A 670 -21.21 -20.09 19.12
C PHE A 670 -20.43 -20.67 20.29
N THR A 671 -19.13 -20.84 20.13
CA THR A 671 -18.22 -21.11 21.25
C THR A 671 -17.84 -19.79 21.88
N VAL A 672 -18.14 -19.61 23.16
CA VAL A 672 -17.81 -18.44 23.95
C VAL A 672 -16.63 -18.77 24.85
N ASP A 673 -15.58 -17.97 24.77
CA ASP A 673 -14.40 -18.07 25.62
C ASP A 673 -14.14 -16.74 26.35
N PRO A 674 -13.37 -16.73 27.46
CA PRO A 674 -13.12 -15.51 28.23
C PRO A 674 -12.52 -14.37 27.40
N ALA A 675 -11.66 -14.66 26.41
CA ALA A 675 -10.96 -13.63 25.64
C ALA A 675 -11.93 -12.75 24.82
N MET A 676 -13.15 -13.21 24.55
CA MET A 676 -14.22 -12.39 23.94
C MET A 676 -14.60 -11.16 24.77
N PHE A 677 -14.35 -11.21 26.07
CA PHE A 677 -14.64 -10.13 27.01
C PHE A 677 -13.39 -9.36 27.46
N GLY A 678 -12.20 -9.83 27.05
CA GLY A 678 -10.92 -9.30 27.50
C GLY A 678 -10.73 -7.83 27.16
N ARG A 679 -10.18 -7.05 28.08
CA ARG A 679 -9.73 -5.68 27.83
C ARG A 679 -8.21 -5.68 27.81
N TRP A 680 -7.63 -4.81 26.99
CA TRP A 680 -6.20 -4.62 27.06
C TRP A 680 -5.88 -3.86 28.35
N GLU A 681 -5.02 -4.46 29.17
CA GLU A 681 -4.49 -3.90 30.41
C GLU A 681 -3.04 -3.47 30.18
N PRO A 682 -2.78 -2.17 29.91
CA PRO A 682 -1.43 -1.71 29.61
C PRO A 682 -0.43 -1.95 30.76
N GLN A 683 -0.83 -1.93 32.04
CA GLN A 683 0.11 -2.25 33.12
C GLN A 683 0.62 -3.70 33.08
N ALA A 684 -0.21 -4.63 32.58
CA ALA A 684 0.15 -6.02 32.37
C ALA A 684 0.65 -6.31 30.95
N HIS A 685 0.54 -5.33 30.04
CA HIS A 685 0.79 -5.49 28.61
C HIS A 685 0.11 -6.74 28.02
N SER A 686 -1.16 -6.94 28.40
CA SER A 686 -1.88 -8.16 28.07
C SER A 686 -3.39 -7.95 28.01
N PHE A 687 -4.09 -8.84 27.31
CA PHE A 687 -5.54 -8.93 27.42
C PHE A 687 -5.94 -9.65 28.70
N ILE A 688 -6.68 -8.95 29.57
CA ILE A 688 -7.21 -9.51 30.81
C ILE A 688 -8.73 -9.42 30.80
N THR A 689 -9.37 -10.52 31.17
CA THR A 689 -10.80 -10.61 31.42
C THR A 689 -11.01 -10.75 32.92
N ALA A 690 -11.56 -9.72 33.55
CA ALA A 690 -11.81 -9.74 34.99
C ALA A 690 -13.01 -10.64 35.33
N ALA A 691 -12.93 -11.38 36.42
CA ALA A 691 -14.01 -12.17 36.99
C ALA A 691 -15.29 -11.35 37.14
N GLY A 692 -16.43 -12.01 37.01
CA GLY A 692 -17.73 -11.39 37.16
C GLY A 692 -18.71 -11.75 36.05
N GLU A 693 -19.81 -11.00 36.02
CA GLU A 693 -20.94 -11.26 35.13
C GLU A 693 -20.80 -10.57 33.79
N TYR A 694 -21.16 -11.32 32.75
CA TYR A 694 -21.20 -10.90 31.37
C TYR A 694 -22.55 -11.29 30.76
N GLU A 695 -23.02 -10.49 29.81
CA GLU A 695 -24.24 -10.77 29.06
C GLU A 695 -23.89 -11.11 27.61
N LEU A 696 -24.43 -12.22 27.14
CA LEU A 696 -24.42 -12.63 25.74
C LEU A 696 -25.76 -12.21 25.12
N GLN A 697 -25.70 -11.42 24.05
CA GLN A 697 -26.88 -10.91 23.36
C GLN A 697 -26.90 -11.44 21.93
N VAL A 698 -28.03 -11.98 21.50
CA VAL A 698 -28.21 -12.50 20.14
C VAL A 698 -29.34 -11.76 19.44
N GLY A 699 -29.04 -11.28 18.23
CA GLY A 699 -29.93 -10.44 17.45
C GLY A 699 -29.69 -10.51 15.94
N SER A 700 -30.36 -9.63 15.21
CA SER A 700 -30.17 -9.44 13.77
C SER A 700 -29.59 -8.08 13.38
N ALA A 701 -29.34 -7.21 14.36
CA ALA A 701 -28.63 -5.94 14.29
C ALA A 701 -28.23 -5.51 15.72
N SER A 702 -27.40 -4.48 15.87
CA SER A 702 -26.97 -4.01 17.20
C SER A 702 -28.11 -3.38 18.02
N ASP A 703 -29.19 -2.96 17.38
CA ASP A 703 -30.41 -2.45 18.01
C ASP A 703 -31.62 -3.41 17.93
N ASP A 704 -31.49 -4.56 17.26
CA ASP A 704 -32.50 -5.64 17.21
C ASP A 704 -31.96 -6.88 17.96
N ILE A 705 -31.86 -6.74 19.28
CA ILE A 705 -31.49 -7.82 20.20
C ILE A 705 -32.75 -8.59 20.60
N ARG A 706 -32.76 -9.90 20.29
CA ARG A 706 -33.96 -10.74 20.43
C ARG A 706 -33.88 -11.68 21.62
N ARG A 707 -32.67 -12.08 21.99
CA ARG A 707 -32.39 -12.97 23.12
C ARG A 707 -31.15 -12.51 23.86
N CYS A 708 -31.12 -12.76 25.16
CA CYS A 708 -29.95 -12.57 25.98
C CYS A 708 -29.80 -13.71 26.99
N GLY A 709 -28.59 -13.89 27.52
CA GLY A 709 -28.30 -14.81 28.60
C GLY A 709 -27.01 -14.42 29.30
N SER A 710 -26.97 -14.60 30.62
CA SER A 710 -25.83 -14.22 31.45
C SER A 710 -24.88 -15.40 31.67
N VAL A 711 -23.59 -15.10 31.70
CA VAL A 711 -22.53 -16.02 32.07
C VAL A 711 -21.60 -15.34 33.08
N THR A 712 -21.02 -16.12 33.99
CA THR A 712 -20.11 -15.62 35.04
C THR A 712 -18.74 -16.26 34.88
N LEU A 713 -17.72 -15.42 34.73
CA LEU A 713 -16.32 -15.85 34.79
C LEU A 713 -15.89 -15.93 36.26
N THR A 714 -15.37 -17.09 36.67
CA THR A 714 -15.13 -17.37 38.10
C THR A 714 -13.86 -16.75 38.68
N ALA A 715 -12.90 -16.38 37.82
CA ALA A 715 -11.62 -15.78 38.21
C ALA A 715 -11.05 -14.96 37.03
N ASP A 716 -10.20 -13.97 37.32
CA ASP A 716 -9.52 -13.20 36.28
C ASP A 716 -8.71 -14.12 35.37
N THR A 717 -8.67 -13.84 34.07
CA THR A 717 -7.73 -14.54 33.19
C THR A 717 -6.30 -14.09 33.51
N PRO A 718 -5.34 -15.03 33.56
CA PRO A 718 -3.95 -14.64 33.78
C PRO A 718 -3.45 -13.77 32.61
N PRO A 719 -2.47 -12.88 32.86
CA PRO A 719 -1.71 -12.23 31.79
C PRO A 719 -1.06 -13.26 30.86
N ASP A 720 -0.78 -12.83 29.63
CA ASP A 720 -0.07 -13.62 28.64
C ASP A 720 1.32 -14.00 29.18
N PRO A 721 1.63 -15.30 29.32
CA PRO A 721 2.88 -15.76 29.92
C PRO A 721 4.12 -15.43 29.08
N ASP A 722 3.96 -15.06 27.80
CA ASP A 722 5.07 -14.65 26.95
C ASP A 722 5.50 -13.19 27.18
N TYR A 723 4.74 -12.40 27.94
CA TYR A 723 5.13 -11.05 28.33
C TYR A 723 5.29 -10.92 29.84
N ARG A 724 6.37 -10.27 30.26
CA ARG A 724 6.59 -9.86 31.64
C ARG A 724 6.85 -8.37 31.67
N VAL A 725 5.96 -7.63 32.34
CA VAL A 725 6.13 -6.19 32.53
C VAL A 725 6.96 -5.94 33.78
N ILE A 726 7.97 -5.10 33.64
CA ILE A 726 8.80 -4.60 34.73
C ILE A 726 8.54 -3.10 34.79
N GLN A 727 7.86 -2.66 35.84
CA GLN A 727 7.59 -1.24 36.04
C GLN A 727 8.90 -0.49 36.24
N ALA A 728 8.97 0.75 35.74
CA ALA A 728 10.16 1.57 35.84
C ALA A 728 10.32 2.13 37.27
N GLU A 729 10.59 1.25 38.23
CA GLU A 729 11.05 1.64 39.56
C GLU A 729 12.58 1.81 39.51
N ALA A 730 13.10 2.91 40.06
CA ALA A 730 14.54 3.08 40.22
C ALA A 730 15.08 2.02 41.20
N GLY A 731 15.68 0.95 40.66
CA GLY A 731 16.35 -0.08 41.45
C GLY A 731 17.62 0.44 42.12
N SER A 732 18.16 -0.33 43.07
CA SER A 732 19.48 -0.07 43.65
C SER A 732 20.54 -0.01 42.54
N GLY A 733 21.25 1.10 42.42
CA GLY A 733 22.26 1.32 41.37
C GLY A 733 21.78 2.12 40.15
N SER A 734 20.59 2.73 40.19
CA SER A 734 20.19 3.74 39.20
C SER A 734 20.89 5.08 39.51
N GLU A 735 21.53 5.69 38.52
CA GLU A 735 22.22 6.98 38.65
C GLU A 735 21.71 7.97 37.60
N GLY A 736 21.50 9.23 37.98
CA GLY A 736 21.15 10.28 37.02
C GLY A 736 19.72 10.23 36.46
N VAL A 737 18.83 9.49 37.13
CA VAL A 737 17.42 9.33 36.75
C VAL A 737 16.53 9.86 37.88
N ARG A 738 15.49 10.63 37.55
CA ARG A 738 14.46 11.05 38.51
C ARG A 738 13.08 10.52 38.12
N ARG A 739 12.19 10.42 39.11
CA ARG A 739 10.77 10.11 38.86
C ARG A 739 9.99 11.37 38.48
N GLU A 740 9.05 11.22 37.56
CA GLU A 740 8.08 12.24 37.18
C GLU A 740 6.70 11.61 37.05
N SER A 741 5.71 12.15 37.75
CA SER A 741 4.32 11.77 37.54
C SER A 741 3.83 12.34 36.21
N GLY A 742 3.40 11.46 35.32
CA GLY A 742 2.77 11.75 34.05
C GLY A 742 1.28 12.08 34.18
N ARG A 743 0.68 12.48 33.04
CA ARG A 743 -0.77 12.61 32.94
C ARG A 743 -1.43 11.25 32.82
N GLU A 744 -2.67 11.18 33.29
CA GLU A 744 -3.52 10.02 33.06
C GLU A 744 -3.87 9.89 31.57
N VAL A 745 -3.66 8.71 30.98
CA VAL A 745 -4.09 8.38 29.62
C VAL A 745 -4.96 7.13 29.69
N ASP A 746 -6.23 7.19 29.26
CA ASP A 746 -7.18 6.06 29.31
C ASP A 746 -7.42 5.42 30.70
N GLY A 747 -7.33 6.21 31.77
CA GLY A 747 -7.48 5.70 33.13
C GLY A 747 -6.16 5.34 33.82
N GLU A 748 -5.02 5.51 33.14
CA GLU A 748 -3.72 5.12 33.66
C GLU A 748 -2.86 6.32 34.01
N ALA A 749 -2.59 6.51 35.30
CA ALA A 749 -1.53 7.40 35.75
C ALA A 749 -0.18 6.79 35.34
N LEU A 750 0.56 7.49 34.48
CA LEU A 750 1.89 7.08 34.09
C LEU A 750 2.90 7.64 35.10
N GLU A 751 3.84 6.83 35.55
CA GLU A 751 5.06 7.31 36.21
C GLU A 751 6.23 7.10 35.24
N TYR A 752 7.08 8.11 35.10
CA TYR A 752 8.24 8.05 34.23
C TYR A 752 9.53 8.11 35.03
N LEU A 753 10.50 7.30 34.60
CA LEU A 753 11.91 7.55 34.81
C LEU A 753 12.41 8.55 33.77
N VAL A 754 12.93 9.68 34.22
CA VAL A 754 13.47 10.76 33.38
C VAL A 754 14.98 10.81 33.53
N PHE A 755 15.70 10.63 32.43
CA PHE A 755 17.16 10.62 32.38
C PHE A 755 17.68 12.05 32.26
N ASP A 756 18.10 12.69 33.35
CA ASP A 756 18.33 14.15 33.40
C ASP A 756 19.80 14.58 33.54
N THR A 757 20.73 13.62 33.57
CA THR A 757 22.17 13.86 33.62
C THR A 757 22.85 13.49 32.30
N ASP A 758 24.12 13.87 32.16
CA ASP A 758 24.93 13.55 30.97
C ASP A 758 25.22 12.04 30.82
N ARG A 759 25.02 11.27 31.89
CA ARG A 759 25.07 9.80 31.90
C ARG A 759 24.02 9.31 32.88
N GLY A 760 22.97 8.71 32.35
CA GLY A 760 21.90 8.13 33.16
C GLY A 760 21.91 6.61 33.04
N GLU A 761 21.67 5.94 34.16
CA GLU A 761 21.52 4.49 34.26
C GLU A 761 20.23 4.18 35.04
N ALA A 762 19.37 3.37 34.43
CA ALA A 762 18.26 2.71 35.12
C ALA A 762 18.52 1.21 35.08
N ALA A 763 18.46 0.54 36.24
CA ALA A 763 18.76 -0.89 36.35
C ALA A 763 17.63 -1.66 37.06
N TRP A 764 17.42 -2.90 36.61
CA TRP A 764 16.37 -3.80 37.06
C TRP A 764 16.92 -5.22 37.23
N GLU A 765 16.46 -5.90 38.27
CA GLU A 765 16.69 -7.33 38.46
C GLU A 765 15.50 -8.09 37.88
N ILE A 766 15.77 -9.05 37.00
CA ILE A 766 14.75 -9.89 36.38
C ILE A 766 15.00 -11.35 36.69
N ASP A 767 13.92 -12.14 36.77
CA ASP A 767 14.00 -13.60 36.89
C ASP A 767 13.41 -14.25 35.64
N VAL A 768 14.26 -15.00 34.95
CA VAL A 768 13.97 -15.63 33.66
C VAL A 768 13.62 -17.09 33.92
N PRO A 769 12.39 -17.54 33.62
CA PRO A 769 11.92 -18.87 34.00
C PRO A 769 12.54 -19.98 33.15
N GLU A 770 12.80 -19.69 31.87
CA GLU A 770 13.25 -20.66 30.88
C GLU A 770 14.29 -20.01 29.98
N PRO A 771 15.32 -20.74 29.52
CA PRO A 771 16.30 -20.15 28.64
C PRO A 771 15.68 -19.92 27.25
N GLY A 772 16.09 -18.86 26.57
CA GLY A 772 15.55 -18.56 25.24
C GLY A 772 15.95 -17.22 24.68
N GLU A 773 15.42 -16.92 23.49
CA GLU A 773 15.51 -15.58 22.89
C GLU A 773 14.37 -14.72 23.41
N TYR A 774 14.70 -13.51 23.85
CA TYR A 774 13.76 -12.54 24.39
C TYR A 774 13.97 -11.18 23.72
N SER A 775 12.90 -10.41 23.54
CA SER A 775 13.02 -8.97 23.28
C SER A 775 12.84 -8.22 24.60
N VAL A 776 13.81 -7.38 24.94
CA VAL A 776 13.64 -6.33 25.95
C VAL A 776 13.08 -5.12 25.24
N ILE A 777 11.81 -4.82 25.48
CA ILE A 777 11.08 -3.71 24.88
C ILE A 777 11.04 -2.58 25.90
N VAL A 778 11.40 -1.38 25.47
CA VAL A 778 11.29 -0.15 26.26
C VAL A 778 10.09 0.62 25.76
N ARG A 779 9.14 0.95 26.66
CA ARG A 779 8.11 1.96 26.36
C ARG A 779 8.62 3.31 26.83
N TYR A 780 8.65 4.27 25.91
CA TYR A 780 9.33 5.54 26.12
C TYR A 780 8.53 6.73 25.56
N SER A 781 8.89 7.92 26.02
CA SER A 781 8.51 9.19 25.41
C SER A 781 9.77 10.03 25.18
N ASN A 782 9.90 10.58 23.98
CA ASN A 782 10.99 11.45 23.56
C ASN A 782 10.39 12.73 22.97
N ASP A 783 10.02 13.66 23.85
CA ASP A 783 9.60 15.00 23.51
C ASP A 783 10.81 15.86 23.14
N GLY A 784 10.73 16.56 22.01
CA GLY A 784 11.84 17.38 21.56
C GLY A 784 11.58 18.09 20.24
N TYR A 785 10.32 18.48 19.99
CA TYR A 785 9.90 18.92 18.68
C TYR A 785 9.21 20.29 18.67
N SER A 786 9.56 21.12 17.68
CA SER A 786 9.04 22.49 17.51
C SER A 786 8.74 22.90 16.06
N GLY A 787 8.65 21.97 15.08
CA GLY A 787 8.52 22.34 13.64
C GLY A 787 7.34 21.70 12.88
N PRO A 788 6.97 22.16 11.67
CA PRO A 788 5.87 21.58 10.88
C PRO A 788 6.32 20.85 9.60
N THR A 789 7.57 20.40 9.49
CA THR A 789 8.10 19.81 8.23
C THR A 789 8.71 18.42 8.38
N GLN A 790 8.83 17.70 7.27
CA GLN A 790 9.55 16.42 7.19
C GLN A 790 11.05 16.54 7.55
N LYS A 791 11.64 17.74 7.47
CA LYS A 791 13.04 18.00 7.87
C LYS A 791 13.19 18.34 9.34
N SER A 792 12.09 18.72 9.98
CA SER A 792 12.02 18.80 11.41
C SER A 792 11.74 17.38 11.91
N HIS A 793 12.81 16.64 12.18
CA HIS A 793 12.81 15.55 13.14
C HIS A 793 13.53 16.11 14.37
N GLY A 794 12.90 16.11 15.55
CA GLY A 794 13.64 16.44 16.77
C GLY A 794 14.71 15.37 17.05
N PRO A 795 15.63 15.61 18.00
CA PRO A 795 16.79 14.76 18.19
C PRO A 795 16.35 13.30 18.44
N VAL A 796 16.84 12.41 17.58
CA VAL A 796 16.78 10.97 17.84
C VAL A 796 17.71 10.70 19.01
N LYS A 797 17.16 10.14 20.08
CA LYS A 797 17.94 9.78 21.27
C LYS A 797 18.40 8.33 21.16
N SER A 798 19.49 7.98 21.84
CA SER A 798 20.07 6.64 21.85
C SER A 798 20.08 6.05 23.26
N GLY A 799 20.20 4.74 23.36
CA GLY A 799 20.44 4.07 24.63
C GLY A 799 21.14 2.75 24.39
N LYS A 800 21.81 2.23 25.41
CA LYS A 800 22.44 0.90 25.36
C LYS A 800 21.80 0.00 26.40
N LEU A 801 21.48 -1.21 26.00
CA LEU A 801 21.13 -2.29 26.92
C LEU A 801 22.42 -2.95 27.40
N ALA A 802 22.58 -3.04 28.71
CA ALA A 802 23.58 -3.90 29.34
C ALA A 802 22.87 -5.04 30.09
N LEU A 803 23.39 -6.25 29.94
CA LEU A 803 22.96 -7.47 30.61
C LEU A 803 24.12 -7.97 31.47
N ASP A 804 23.91 -8.09 32.78
CA ASP A 804 24.91 -8.53 33.75
C ASP A 804 26.24 -7.73 33.67
N GLY A 805 26.13 -6.45 33.32
CA GLY A 805 27.27 -5.53 33.16
C GLY A 805 27.83 -5.43 31.74
N GLU A 806 27.43 -6.33 30.82
CA GLU A 806 27.94 -6.39 29.45
C GLU A 806 26.95 -5.75 28.46
N ALA A 807 27.44 -4.88 27.57
CA ALA A 807 26.61 -4.25 26.55
C ALA A 807 26.12 -5.29 25.51
N CYS A 808 24.82 -5.41 25.30
CA CYS A 808 24.21 -6.43 24.44
C CYS A 808 23.34 -5.87 23.31
N GLY A 809 23.03 -4.57 23.29
CA GLY A 809 22.38 -3.93 22.14
C GLY A 809 22.12 -2.45 22.33
N GLU A 810 21.58 -1.81 21.27
CA GLU A 810 21.34 -0.36 21.23
C GLU A 810 19.89 -0.05 20.85
N TYR A 811 19.31 0.91 21.57
CA TYR A 811 18.02 1.52 21.29
C TYR A 811 18.18 2.82 20.51
N VAL A 812 17.16 3.15 19.72
CA VAL A 812 17.04 4.41 19.00
C VAL A 812 15.63 4.95 19.21
N PHE A 813 15.53 5.85 20.16
CA PHE A 813 14.30 6.47 20.61
C PHE A 813 13.88 7.59 19.65
N GLN A 814 13.06 7.23 18.67
CA GLN A 814 12.43 8.16 17.72
C GLN A 814 11.55 9.18 18.44
N ASN A 815 11.45 10.39 17.90
CA ASN A 815 10.72 11.50 18.52
C ASN A 815 9.21 11.22 18.61
N THR A 816 8.62 11.30 19.82
CA THR A 816 7.18 11.12 20.06
C THR A 816 6.40 12.43 20.04
N ARG A 817 7.13 13.55 19.86
CA ARG A 817 6.68 14.93 19.74
C ARG A 817 6.13 15.56 21.00
N HIS A 818 5.26 14.84 21.70
CA HIS A 818 4.61 15.29 22.92
C HIS A 818 5.03 14.41 24.09
N ALA A 819 5.24 15.01 25.26
CA ALA A 819 5.67 14.28 26.46
C ALA A 819 4.69 13.15 26.85
N ASN A 820 3.39 13.35 26.60
CA ASN A 820 2.31 12.40 26.88
C ASN A 820 2.01 11.42 25.73
N VAL A 821 2.82 11.41 24.67
CA VAL A 821 2.74 10.42 23.58
C VAL A 821 3.90 9.43 23.76
N TRP A 822 3.58 8.14 23.74
CA TRP A 822 4.52 7.06 24.01
C TRP A 822 4.83 6.27 22.75
N ASN A 823 5.98 5.62 22.70
CA ASN A 823 6.30 4.64 21.67
C ASN A 823 7.15 3.50 22.24
N TYR A 824 7.55 2.57 21.38
CA TYR A 824 8.36 1.41 21.73
C TYR A 824 9.59 1.29 20.85
N ASP A 825 10.68 0.83 21.46
CA ASP A 825 11.80 0.23 20.74
C ASP A 825 12.25 -1.03 21.49
N SER A 826 12.98 -1.93 20.83
CA SER A 826 13.32 -3.23 21.40
C SER A 826 14.70 -3.73 20.99
N VAL A 827 15.32 -4.48 21.90
CA VAL A 827 16.58 -5.19 21.66
C VAL A 827 16.35 -6.68 21.92
N ASP A 828 16.77 -7.54 20.98
CA ASP A 828 16.70 -8.99 21.13
C ASP A 828 17.95 -9.48 21.87
N VAL A 829 17.77 -10.34 22.87
CA VAL A 829 18.83 -10.91 23.71
C VAL A 829 18.61 -12.41 23.92
N MET A 830 19.69 -13.14 24.21
CA MET A 830 19.62 -14.52 24.72
C MET A 830 19.73 -14.49 26.24
N LEU A 831 18.79 -15.12 26.93
CA LEU A 831 18.78 -15.22 28.38
C LEU A 831 18.82 -16.67 28.84
N ALA A 832 19.54 -16.92 29.93
CA ALA A 832 19.54 -18.21 30.62
C ALA A 832 18.42 -18.23 31.67
N THR A 833 18.14 -19.39 32.26
CA THR A 833 17.23 -19.45 33.42
C THR A 833 17.91 -18.84 34.65
N GLY A 834 17.16 -18.05 35.42
CA GLY A 834 17.58 -17.47 36.69
C GLY A 834 17.60 -15.94 36.69
N LYS A 835 18.31 -15.38 37.66
CA LYS A 835 18.37 -13.93 37.89
C LYS A 835 19.38 -13.26 36.95
N HIS A 836 18.98 -12.13 36.38
CA HIS A 836 19.83 -11.29 35.54
C HIS A 836 19.62 -9.82 35.90
N ARG A 837 20.69 -9.02 35.77
CA ARG A 837 20.66 -7.57 35.88
C ARG A 837 20.54 -6.93 34.49
N LEU A 838 19.43 -6.25 34.23
CA LEU A 838 19.26 -5.41 33.04
C LEU A 838 19.53 -3.95 33.38
N ALA A 839 20.30 -3.25 32.55
CA ALA A 839 20.51 -1.80 32.69
C ALA A 839 20.32 -1.07 31.35
N LEU A 840 19.58 0.02 31.38
CA LEU A 840 19.47 0.98 30.28
C LEU A 840 20.42 2.15 30.55
N LEU A 841 21.44 2.28 29.70
CA LEU A 841 22.46 3.33 29.76
C LEU A 841 22.16 4.38 28.70
N THR A 842 22.01 5.64 29.10
CA THR A 842 21.76 6.75 28.18
C THR A 842 22.92 7.75 28.17
N PRO A 843 23.42 8.13 26.98
CA PRO A 843 24.42 9.18 26.85
C PRO A 843 23.80 10.59 26.98
N ALA A 844 24.65 11.62 26.97
CA ALA A 844 24.24 13.00 27.27
C ALA A 844 23.20 13.55 26.29
N GLU A 845 23.27 13.17 25.01
CA GLU A 845 22.29 13.56 23.99
C GLU A 845 20.87 13.01 24.26
N SER A 846 20.77 12.00 25.13
CA SER A 846 19.51 11.36 25.52
C SER A 846 18.87 11.99 26.75
N ARG A 847 19.42 13.11 27.25
CA ARG A 847 18.84 13.87 28.35
C ARG A 847 17.36 14.23 28.11
N GLY A 848 16.54 14.05 29.14
CA GLY A 848 15.08 14.22 29.12
C GLY A 848 14.33 13.05 28.47
N LEU A 849 14.99 11.93 28.12
CA LEU A 849 14.27 10.71 27.74
C LEU A 849 13.38 10.26 28.92
N ARG A 850 12.14 9.87 28.62
CA ARG A 850 11.22 9.31 29.61
C ARG A 850 10.94 7.84 29.32
N VAL A 851 10.97 6.99 30.33
CA VAL A 851 10.65 5.55 30.24
C VAL A 851 9.66 5.19 31.35
N ASP A 852 8.54 4.55 31.01
CA ASP A 852 7.51 4.15 32.00
C ASP A 852 7.58 2.66 32.39
N LYS A 853 7.92 1.78 31.44
CA LYS A 853 8.07 0.35 31.70
C LYS A 853 9.02 -0.33 30.73
N LEU A 854 9.58 -1.45 31.18
CA LEU A 854 10.19 -2.47 30.34
C LEU A 854 9.23 -3.65 30.17
N ILE A 855 9.26 -4.27 29.01
CA ILE A 855 8.50 -5.48 28.73
C ILE A 855 9.48 -6.53 28.20
N LEU A 856 9.59 -7.65 28.92
CA LEU A 856 10.33 -8.81 28.46
C LEU A 856 9.37 -9.71 27.68
N GLN A 857 9.52 -9.74 26.36
CA GLN A 857 8.74 -10.58 25.45
C GLN A 857 9.55 -11.83 25.11
N ARG A 858 8.98 -13.02 25.31
CA ARG A 858 9.56 -14.27 24.82
C ARG A 858 9.38 -14.36 23.30
N ILE A 859 10.47 -14.52 22.56
CA ILE A 859 10.41 -14.62 21.10
C ILE A 859 10.11 -16.06 20.70
N ARG A 860 8.97 -16.28 20.04
CA ARG A 860 8.62 -17.57 19.42
C ARG A 860 8.76 -17.51 17.91
N ARG A 861 9.96 -17.76 17.40
CA ARG A 861 10.18 -17.81 15.94
C ARG A 861 9.59 -19.06 15.33
N ARG A 862 8.74 -18.90 14.31
CA ARG A 862 8.39 -19.99 13.40
C ARG A 862 9.56 -20.39 12.50
N PHE A 863 10.39 -19.41 12.10
CA PHE A 863 11.56 -19.62 11.23
C PHE A 863 12.82 -19.04 11.88
N PRO A 864 13.94 -19.80 11.92
CA PRO A 864 15.17 -19.36 12.56
C PRO A 864 15.83 -18.20 11.81
N LYS A 865 16.54 -17.34 12.55
CA LYS A 865 17.41 -16.29 11.97
C LYS A 865 18.45 -16.91 11.04
N PRO A 866 18.90 -16.20 10.00
CA PRO A 866 20.08 -16.58 9.25
C PRO A 866 21.28 -16.77 10.18
N ALA A 867 22.10 -17.79 9.90
CA ALA A 867 23.36 -17.96 10.61
C ALA A 867 24.28 -16.75 10.34
N PRO A 868 25.06 -16.28 11.33
CA PRO A 868 26.07 -15.24 11.12
C PRO A 868 27.05 -15.65 10.02
N ARG A 869 27.56 -14.65 9.28
CA ARG A 869 28.48 -14.87 8.15
C ARG A 869 29.74 -14.06 8.30
N ALA A 870 30.80 -14.56 7.67
CA ALA A 870 32.00 -13.75 7.48
C ALA A 870 31.64 -12.53 6.61
N PRO A 871 32.16 -11.33 6.94
CA PRO A 871 31.95 -10.16 6.10
C PRO A 871 32.42 -10.42 4.68
N ASP A 872 31.64 -9.94 3.70
CA ASP A 872 32.09 -9.94 2.31
C ASP A 872 33.45 -9.25 2.19
N ALA A 873 34.29 -9.73 1.28
CA ALA A 873 35.54 -9.05 0.95
C ALA A 873 35.28 -7.56 0.66
N PRO A 874 36.17 -6.64 1.08
CA PRO A 874 36.00 -5.23 0.80
C PRO A 874 35.85 -5.00 -0.70
N VAL A 875 34.67 -4.54 -1.12
CA VAL A 875 34.44 -4.08 -2.49
C VAL A 875 34.89 -2.62 -2.53
N PRO A 876 35.74 -2.22 -3.50
CA PRO A 876 36.13 -0.82 -3.65
C PRO A 876 34.91 0.10 -3.76
N VAL A 877 35.02 1.29 -3.17
CA VAL A 877 33.96 2.28 -2.96
C VAL A 877 33.07 2.47 -4.20
N SER A 878 31.74 2.39 -4.01
CA SER A 878 30.74 2.61 -5.05
C SER A 878 30.79 4.03 -5.59
N ALA A 879 30.51 4.21 -6.88
CA ALA A 879 30.49 5.52 -7.52
C ALA A 879 29.57 6.55 -6.87
N GLN A 880 30.02 7.80 -6.82
CA GLN A 880 29.17 8.97 -6.67
C GLN A 880 28.96 9.60 -8.04
N GLU A 881 27.70 9.85 -8.43
CA GLU A 881 27.39 10.71 -9.57
C GLU A 881 27.57 12.17 -9.15
N SER A 882 28.48 12.88 -9.82
CA SER A 882 28.64 14.33 -9.64
C SER A 882 27.84 15.11 -10.67
N GLY A 883 27.62 16.40 -10.40
CA GLY A 883 26.87 17.32 -11.27
C GLY A 883 27.53 17.60 -12.64
N ASP A 884 28.63 16.93 -12.96
CA ASP A 884 29.32 16.93 -14.26
C ASP A 884 28.88 15.78 -15.18
N GLY A 885 27.96 14.92 -14.74
CA GLY A 885 27.47 13.77 -15.53
C GLY A 885 28.41 12.56 -15.53
N ILE A 886 29.43 12.54 -14.68
CA ILE A 886 30.39 11.44 -14.56
C ILE A 886 30.16 10.69 -13.24
N ALA A 887 30.10 9.37 -13.30
CA ALA A 887 30.07 8.53 -12.10
C ALA A 887 31.51 8.21 -11.68
N TRP A 888 32.00 8.89 -10.63
CA TRP A 888 33.38 8.80 -10.14
C TRP A 888 33.56 7.73 -9.08
N PHE A 889 34.65 6.97 -9.18
CA PHE A 889 35.04 5.93 -8.23
C PHE A 889 36.33 6.37 -7.51
N PRO A 890 36.24 6.83 -6.24
CA PRO A 890 37.39 7.32 -5.50
C PRO A 890 38.33 6.16 -5.10
N GLN A 891 39.64 6.44 -5.08
CA GLN A 891 40.66 5.44 -4.74
C GLN A 891 40.81 5.22 -3.23
N ASN A 892 40.22 6.07 -2.38
CA ASN A 892 40.27 5.94 -0.92
C ASN A 892 38.91 6.25 -0.26
N ALA A 893 38.67 5.64 0.90
CA ALA A 893 37.47 5.84 1.71
C ALA A 893 37.30 7.27 2.27
N SER A 894 38.27 8.16 2.03
CA SER A 894 38.29 9.54 2.55
C SER A 894 38.11 10.64 1.47
N GLY A 895 38.05 10.28 0.18
CA GLY A 895 37.80 11.21 -0.93
C GLY A 895 38.87 12.29 -1.18
N LYS A 896 40.08 12.18 -0.61
CA LYS A 896 41.11 13.23 -0.67
C LYS A 896 42.55 12.70 -0.83
N GLY A 897 42.90 12.11 -1.97
CA GLY A 897 44.29 11.71 -2.24
C GLY A 897 44.63 11.61 -3.72
N TRP A 898 45.83 12.08 -4.08
CA TRP A 898 46.45 11.93 -5.40
C TRP A 898 47.39 10.72 -5.41
N THR A 899 47.39 9.93 -6.49
CA THR A 899 48.35 8.83 -6.67
C THR A 899 49.27 9.10 -7.86
N GLU A 900 50.60 9.03 -7.63
CA GLU A 900 51.63 9.21 -8.66
C GLU A 900 51.77 7.97 -9.56
N LEU A 901 51.84 8.18 -10.88
CA LEU A 901 52.03 7.11 -11.85
C LEU A 901 53.51 6.76 -12.01
N ALA A 902 53.89 5.53 -11.63
CA ALA A 902 55.20 4.96 -11.93
C ALA A 902 55.18 4.22 -13.28
N SER A 903 56.33 4.07 -13.93
CA SER A 903 56.51 3.45 -15.25
C SER A 903 56.12 1.96 -15.35
N ARG A 904 55.60 1.35 -14.27
CA ARG A 904 55.06 -0.03 -14.24
C ARG A 904 53.51 -0.08 -14.28
N GLY A 905 52.84 1.07 -14.43
CA GLY A 905 51.38 1.17 -14.44
C GLY A 905 50.74 1.09 -13.05
N LYS A 906 49.56 1.68 -12.89
CA LYS A 906 48.76 1.62 -11.64
C LYS A 906 47.38 1.05 -11.92
N ARG A 907 46.92 0.17 -11.02
CA ARG A 907 45.59 -0.47 -11.08
C ARG A 907 44.58 0.34 -10.27
N LEU A 908 43.47 0.68 -10.91
CA LEU A 908 42.27 1.32 -10.41
C LEU A 908 41.10 0.36 -10.61
N THR A 909 40.03 0.47 -9.82
CA THR A 909 38.89 -0.45 -9.92
C THR A 909 37.60 0.33 -10.18
N LEU A 910 36.82 -0.12 -11.16
CA LEU A 910 35.49 0.38 -11.53
C LEU A 910 34.46 -0.71 -11.24
N ASP A 911 33.47 -0.44 -10.40
CA ASP A 911 32.42 -1.41 -10.07
C ASP A 911 31.09 -1.02 -10.71
N LEU A 912 30.63 -1.83 -11.67
CA LEU A 912 29.43 -1.56 -12.44
C LEU A 912 28.20 -2.34 -11.93
N PRO A 913 26.98 -1.76 -12.02
CA PRO A 913 25.74 -2.48 -11.71
C PRO A 913 25.56 -3.75 -12.54
N ALA A 914 24.71 -4.67 -12.06
CA ALA A 914 24.31 -5.81 -12.87
C ALA A 914 23.63 -5.33 -14.16
N ASP A 915 24.00 -5.93 -15.29
CA ASP A 915 23.51 -5.66 -16.67
C ASP A 915 24.07 -4.44 -17.43
N THR A 916 25.21 -3.86 -17.01
CA THR A 916 25.98 -2.95 -17.89
C THR A 916 26.85 -3.76 -18.86
N ALA A 917 26.23 -4.27 -19.94
CA ALA A 917 26.95 -4.66 -21.14
C ALA A 917 26.88 -3.52 -22.16
N VAL A 918 27.49 -2.39 -21.81
CA VAL A 918 27.44 -1.16 -22.62
C VAL A 918 28.86 -0.64 -22.77
N ALA A 919 29.18 -0.14 -23.96
CA ALA A 919 30.45 0.51 -24.21
C ALA A 919 30.43 1.91 -23.56
N HIS A 920 31.38 2.19 -22.66
CA HIS A 920 31.49 3.46 -21.93
C HIS A 920 32.83 4.13 -22.21
N ARG A 921 32.92 5.46 -22.16
CA ARG A 921 34.24 6.10 -22.09
C ARG A 921 34.77 6.05 -20.66
N ILE A 922 36.08 5.91 -20.54
CA ILE A 922 36.77 6.00 -19.25
C ILE A 922 37.22 7.45 -19.07
N ALA A 923 36.76 8.07 -17.99
CA ALA A 923 37.19 9.40 -17.56
C ALA A 923 38.28 9.30 -16.49
N LEU A 924 39.30 10.13 -16.57
CA LEU A 924 40.32 10.28 -15.55
C LEU A 924 40.29 11.70 -15.00
N ARG A 925 40.27 11.84 -13.68
CA ARG A 925 40.59 13.10 -13.01
C ARG A 925 42.06 13.09 -12.65
N TYR A 926 42.83 14.00 -13.23
CA TYR A 926 44.29 13.96 -13.19
C TYR A 926 44.93 15.35 -12.98
N VAL A 927 46.20 15.33 -12.59
CA VAL A 927 47.14 16.47 -12.60
C VAL A 927 48.37 16.00 -13.36
N ASN A 928 48.82 16.78 -14.34
CA ASN A 928 50.08 16.60 -15.04
C ASN A 928 50.99 17.80 -14.73
N ASP A 929 52.01 17.59 -13.89
CA ASP A 929 53.01 18.61 -13.52
C ASP A 929 54.17 18.72 -14.53
N GLY A 930 54.05 18.05 -15.68
CA GLY A 930 55.00 18.17 -16.80
C GLY A 930 54.70 19.35 -17.70
N ASP A 931 55.69 19.81 -18.46
CA ASP A 931 55.56 20.93 -19.39
C ASP A 931 54.98 20.52 -20.76
N VAL A 932 54.70 19.22 -20.94
CA VAL A 932 54.18 18.62 -22.18
C VAL A 932 53.03 17.65 -21.90
N PRO A 933 52.11 17.42 -22.86
CA PRO A 933 51.04 16.45 -22.69
C PRO A 933 51.57 15.02 -22.53
N ALA A 934 51.11 14.30 -21.51
CA ALA A 934 51.57 12.96 -21.18
C ALA A 934 50.71 11.87 -21.84
N PRO A 935 51.25 11.04 -22.74
CA PRO A 935 50.50 9.95 -23.34
C PRO A 935 50.31 8.80 -22.34
N CYS A 936 49.07 8.33 -22.24
CA CYS A 936 48.63 7.29 -21.32
C CYS A 936 47.92 6.14 -22.08
N ALA A 937 48.25 4.91 -21.72
CA ALA A 937 47.52 3.72 -22.13
C ALA A 937 46.55 3.28 -21.02
N ILE A 938 45.33 2.93 -21.43
CA ILE A 938 44.29 2.38 -20.56
C ILE A 938 44.12 0.91 -20.89
N LEU A 939 44.20 0.05 -19.87
CA LEU A 939 43.83 -1.35 -19.96
C LEU A 939 42.62 -1.62 -19.07
N VAL A 940 41.68 -2.42 -19.53
CA VAL A 940 40.55 -2.90 -18.74
C VAL A 940 40.69 -4.41 -18.60
N ASN A 941 40.66 -4.91 -17.37
CA ASN A 941 40.86 -6.33 -17.03
C ASN A 941 42.13 -6.92 -17.67
N GLY A 942 43.18 -6.10 -17.80
CA GLY A 942 44.46 -6.50 -18.41
C GLY A 942 44.51 -6.42 -19.94
N VAL A 943 43.44 -6.02 -20.61
CA VAL A 943 43.36 -5.88 -22.08
C VAL A 943 43.47 -4.41 -22.48
N PRO A 944 44.30 -4.03 -23.49
CA PRO A 944 44.35 -2.68 -24.00
C PRO A 944 42.97 -2.19 -24.46
N ALA A 945 42.56 -1.04 -23.94
CA ALA A 945 41.17 -0.57 -23.97
C ALA A 945 41.04 0.86 -24.51
N GLY A 946 42.06 1.70 -24.33
CA GLY A 946 42.04 3.07 -24.80
C GLY A 946 43.38 3.77 -24.66
N ARG A 947 43.48 4.98 -25.20
CA ARG A 947 44.59 5.89 -24.99
C ARG A 947 44.05 7.26 -24.62
N LEU A 948 44.79 7.96 -23.78
CA LEU A 948 44.55 9.32 -23.36
C LEU A 948 45.82 10.13 -23.61
N LEU A 949 45.67 11.40 -23.96
CA LEU A 949 46.75 12.37 -23.91
C LEU A 949 46.35 13.35 -22.82
N LEU A 950 47.19 13.50 -21.80
CA LEU A 950 46.86 14.28 -20.61
C LEU A 950 47.66 15.60 -20.63
N PRO A 951 47.08 16.74 -21.06
CA PRO A 951 47.74 18.05 -21.07
C PRO A 951 48.32 18.47 -19.71
N PRO A 952 49.37 19.31 -19.68
CA PRO A 952 49.84 19.98 -18.47
C PRO A 952 48.69 20.67 -17.75
N THR A 953 48.58 20.39 -16.45
CA THR A 953 47.62 21.06 -15.58
C THR A 953 48.38 22.13 -14.81
N GLY A 954 47.86 23.35 -14.69
CA GLY A 954 48.56 24.52 -14.12
C GLY A 954 49.00 24.43 -12.64
N GLY A 955 49.11 23.22 -12.09
CA GLY A 955 49.62 22.89 -10.76
C GLY A 955 48.75 21.85 -10.04
N PRO A 956 49.19 21.36 -8.86
CA PRO A 956 48.47 20.38 -8.04
C PRO A 956 47.05 20.77 -7.63
N GLU A 957 46.72 22.06 -7.65
CA GLU A 957 45.40 22.60 -7.27
C GLU A 957 44.44 22.77 -8.46
N CYS A 958 44.89 22.52 -9.69
CA CYS A 958 44.10 22.69 -10.91
C CYS A 958 43.87 21.32 -11.60
N PRO A 959 43.05 20.42 -11.03
CA PRO A 959 42.81 19.11 -11.62
C PRO A 959 41.95 19.20 -12.88
N GLU A 960 42.37 18.50 -13.93
CA GLU A 960 41.63 18.40 -15.19
C GLU A 960 40.96 17.02 -15.33
N VAL A 961 39.99 16.92 -16.26
CA VAL A 961 39.30 15.69 -16.61
C VAL A 961 39.52 15.38 -18.08
N GLU A 962 39.95 14.15 -18.37
CA GLU A 962 40.14 13.67 -19.74
C GLU A 962 39.46 12.31 -19.95
N GLU A 963 38.87 12.12 -21.13
CA GLU A 963 38.06 10.95 -21.47
C GLU A 963 38.61 10.17 -22.67
N THR A 964 38.52 8.85 -22.64
CA THR A 964 38.95 8.04 -23.79
C THR A 964 38.11 8.37 -25.02
N ALA A 965 38.76 8.61 -26.15
CA ALA A 965 38.08 8.94 -27.41
C ALA A 965 37.11 7.84 -27.89
N ASN A 966 37.38 6.58 -27.54
CA ASN A 966 36.54 5.43 -27.86
C ASN A 966 35.85 4.91 -26.60
N THR A 967 34.67 4.33 -26.78
CA THR A 967 34.00 3.55 -25.75
C THR A 967 34.67 2.19 -25.56
N VAL A 968 34.74 1.74 -24.32
CA VAL A 968 35.37 0.52 -23.88
C VAL A 968 34.29 -0.43 -23.37
N PRO A 969 34.28 -1.72 -23.79
CA PRO A 969 33.34 -2.70 -23.25
C PRO A 969 33.68 -2.97 -21.78
N LEU A 970 32.73 -2.67 -20.90
CA LEU A 970 32.83 -3.02 -19.48
C LEU A 970 31.85 -4.16 -19.19
N THR A 971 32.20 -4.97 -18.18
CA THR A 971 31.35 -6.09 -17.74
C THR A 971 30.59 -5.72 -16.47
N SER A 972 29.40 -6.29 -16.30
CA SER A 972 28.66 -6.24 -15.04
C SER A 972 29.52 -6.72 -13.88
N GLY A 973 29.65 -5.91 -12.82
CA GLY A 973 30.51 -6.19 -11.66
C GLY A 973 31.84 -5.44 -11.70
N ILE A 974 32.86 -6.02 -11.07
CA ILE A 974 34.17 -5.38 -10.86
C ILE A 974 35.02 -5.43 -12.14
N ASN A 975 35.42 -4.27 -12.65
CA ASN A 975 36.36 -4.09 -13.75
C ASN A 975 37.64 -3.43 -13.24
N VAL A 976 38.81 -3.97 -13.56
CA VAL A 976 40.12 -3.42 -13.16
C VAL A 976 40.66 -2.55 -14.29
N VAL A 977 40.73 -1.23 -14.09
CA VAL A 977 41.31 -0.27 -15.03
C VAL A 977 42.77 -0.03 -14.67
N THR A 978 43.71 -0.38 -15.55
CA THR A 978 45.12 -0.05 -15.37
C THR A 978 45.49 1.13 -16.24
N VAL A 979 46.02 2.19 -15.62
CA VAL A 979 46.54 3.37 -16.32
C VAL A 979 48.07 3.31 -16.35
N ILE A 980 48.64 3.47 -17.54
CA ILE A 980 50.09 3.48 -17.76
C ILE A 980 50.45 4.78 -18.47
N ALA A 981 51.15 5.68 -17.78
CA ALA A 981 51.69 6.90 -18.37
C ALA A 981 53.15 6.68 -18.81
N ALA A 982 53.54 7.32 -19.91
CA ALA A 982 54.94 7.34 -20.35
C ALA A 982 55.84 8.19 -19.42
N GLU A 983 55.26 9.17 -18.71
CA GLU A 983 55.96 10.13 -17.88
C GLU A 983 55.59 10.01 -16.40
N ARG A 984 56.57 10.28 -15.51
CA ARG A 984 56.41 10.18 -14.04
C ARG A 984 55.76 11.41 -13.38
N LYS A 985 55.38 12.42 -14.16
CA LYS A 985 54.83 13.69 -13.65
C LYS A 985 53.29 13.75 -13.61
N VAL A 986 52.63 12.60 -13.83
CA VAL A 986 51.16 12.50 -13.83
C VAL A 986 50.66 11.87 -12.53
N ARG A 987 49.67 12.51 -11.92
CA ARG A 987 48.95 12.06 -10.73
C ARG A 987 47.47 11.86 -11.06
N ILE A 988 46.87 10.76 -10.60
CA ILE A 988 45.44 10.48 -10.79
C ILE A 988 44.72 10.52 -9.44
N ALA A 989 43.58 11.21 -9.38
CA ALA A 989 42.72 11.28 -8.19
C ALA A 989 41.55 10.29 -8.26
N ALA A 990 40.96 10.10 -9.43
CA ALA A 990 39.80 9.22 -9.62
C ALA A 990 39.70 8.70 -11.05
N VAL A 991 39.03 7.56 -11.20
CA VAL A 991 38.54 7.05 -12.48
C VAL A 991 37.02 7.10 -12.47
N GLY A 992 36.44 7.57 -13.56
CA GLY A 992 35.00 7.65 -13.74
C GLY A 992 34.57 6.94 -15.01
N ARG A 993 33.27 6.64 -15.11
CA ARG A 993 32.64 6.32 -16.40
C ARG A 993 31.94 7.57 -16.92
N ALA A 994 32.19 7.91 -18.18
CA ALA A 994 31.55 9.01 -18.88
C ALA A 994 30.87 8.46 -20.15
N GLY A 995 29.64 8.89 -20.44
CA GLY A 995 28.91 8.54 -21.66
C GLY A 995 28.78 7.04 -21.95
N GLY A 996 27.61 6.46 -21.71
CA GLY A 996 27.21 5.18 -22.31
C GLY A 996 26.22 5.43 -23.46
N MET A 997 26.24 4.60 -24.50
CA MET A 997 25.03 4.45 -25.32
C MET A 997 23.93 3.87 -24.41
N GLY A 998 23.11 4.74 -23.82
CA GLY A 998 22.10 4.39 -22.81
C GLY A 998 22.23 5.13 -21.47
N ASP A 999 23.00 6.21 -21.38
CA ASP A 999 22.93 7.11 -20.20
C ASP A 999 21.60 7.91 -20.21
N PRO A 1000 20.70 7.73 -19.22
CA PRO A 1000 19.34 8.30 -19.25
C PRO A 1000 19.25 9.80 -18.99
N ASP A 1001 20.33 10.50 -18.63
CA ASP A 1001 20.29 11.92 -18.26
C ASP A 1001 20.95 12.90 -19.24
N VAL A 1002 21.42 12.44 -20.42
CA VAL A 1002 21.73 13.34 -21.55
C VAL A 1002 21.02 12.81 -22.78
N ARG A 1003 19.82 13.34 -23.05
CA ARG A 1003 19.11 13.03 -24.29
C ARG A 1003 19.81 13.75 -25.45
N PRO A 1004 20.01 13.10 -26.60
CA PRO A 1004 20.40 13.82 -27.80
C PRO A 1004 19.28 14.78 -28.20
N PRO A 1005 19.60 15.91 -28.85
CA PRO A 1005 18.59 16.83 -29.36
C PRO A 1005 17.60 16.09 -30.26
N GLU A 1006 16.33 16.08 -29.87
CA GLU A 1006 15.24 15.48 -30.64
C GLU A 1006 14.63 16.56 -31.56
N LEU A 1007 14.41 16.24 -32.83
CA LEU A 1007 13.59 17.10 -33.70
C LEU A 1007 12.13 16.93 -33.29
N LEU A 1008 11.57 17.95 -32.63
CA LEU A 1008 10.21 17.92 -32.12
C LEU A 1008 9.18 18.06 -33.25
N TYR A 1009 9.42 18.97 -34.19
CA TYR A 1009 8.58 19.15 -35.40
C TYR A 1009 9.27 20.05 -36.44
N SER A 1010 8.72 20.09 -37.67
CA SER A 1010 9.14 20.99 -38.75
C SER A 1010 7.99 21.89 -39.23
N ARG A 1011 8.33 23.02 -39.86
CA ARG A 1011 7.38 23.88 -40.58
C ARG A 1011 7.89 24.14 -42.02
N PRO A 1012 7.14 23.74 -43.05
CA PRO A 1012 5.90 22.96 -42.98
C PRO A 1012 6.12 21.59 -42.30
N ALA A 1013 5.04 21.01 -41.76
CA ALA A 1013 5.09 19.69 -41.13
C ALA A 1013 5.55 18.64 -42.15
N ALA A 1014 6.07 17.50 -41.68
CA ALA A 1014 6.48 16.40 -42.54
C ALA A 1014 5.35 16.05 -43.53
N GLY A 1015 5.65 16.13 -44.84
CA GLY A 1015 4.68 15.95 -45.93
C GLY A 1015 3.95 17.20 -46.43
N GLY A 1016 4.24 18.40 -45.90
CA GLY A 1016 3.61 19.67 -46.32
C GLY A 1016 4.40 20.47 -47.37
N THR A 1017 3.70 21.34 -48.11
CA THR A 1017 4.21 22.09 -49.29
C THR A 1017 5.11 23.29 -48.94
N VAL A 1018 6.19 23.51 -49.69
CA VAL A 1018 7.08 24.70 -49.60
C VAL A 1018 7.05 25.48 -50.92
N THR A 1019 6.47 26.68 -50.96
CA THR A 1019 6.39 27.47 -52.20
C THR A 1019 7.61 28.39 -52.37
N ARG A 1020 7.95 28.72 -53.63
CA ARG A 1020 9.00 29.66 -54.08
C ARG A 1020 9.91 30.25 -52.97
N ARG A 1021 11.03 29.57 -52.69
CA ARG A 1021 12.12 30.03 -51.78
C ARG A 1021 11.73 30.15 -50.28
N GLU A 1022 10.61 29.58 -49.85
CA GLU A 1022 10.23 29.53 -48.44
C GLU A 1022 11.21 28.67 -47.61
N PRO A 1023 11.58 29.11 -46.39
CA PRO A 1023 12.47 28.35 -45.52
C PRO A 1023 11.74 27.18 -44.85
N VAL A 1024 12.42 26.04 -44.74
CA VAL A 1024 11.99 24.93 -43.87
C VAL A 1024 12.55 25.18 -42.48
N THR A 1025 11.67 25.33 -41.48
CA THR A 1025 12.08 25.57 -40.10
C THR A 1025 12.00 24.28 -39.30
N LEU A 1026 13.07 23.93 -38.60
CA LEU A 1026 13.22 22.74 -37.75
C LEU A 1026 13.27 23.16 -36.28
N TYR A 1027 12.50 22.50 -35.42
CA TYR A 1027 12.43 22.80 -33.99
C TYR A 1027 12.94 21.62 -33.16
N PHE A 1028 13.91 21.86 -32.28
CA PHE A 1028 14.58 20.84 -31.48
C PHE A 1028 14.23 20.94 -29.98
N SER A 1029 14.39 19.83 -29.25
CA SER A 1029 14.20 19.76 -27.78
C SER A 1029 15.13 20.70 -27.01
N GLU A 1030 16.30 20.96 -27.58
CA GLU A 1030 17.39 21.75 -27.00
C GLU A 1030 18.18 22.49 -28.08
N ALA A 1031 19.15 23.31 -27.66
CA ALA A 1031 19.90 24.16 -28.57
C ALA A 1031 20.85 23.30 -29.41
N VAL A 1032 20.90 23.57 -30.72
CA VAL A 1032 21.69 22.79 -31.68
C VAL A 1032 22.67 23.67 -32.44
N GLU A 1033 23.76 23.08 -32.93
CA GLU A 1033 24.77 23.71 -33.76
C GLU A 1033 25.04 22.89 -35.04
N PRO A 1034 25.47 23.52 -36.15
CA PRO A 1034 25.83 22.82 -37.38
C PRO A 1034 26.95 21.77 -37.14
N GLY A 1035 26.63 20.51 -37.37
CA GLY A 1035 27.61 19.42 -37.32
C GLY A 1035 28.44 19.32 -38.59
N ARG A 1036 29.41 18.39 -38.62
CA ARG A 1036 30.34 18.20 -39.76
C ARG A 1036 29.65 17.90 -41.10
N LYS A 1037 28.37 17.48 -41.09
CA LYS A 1037 27.60 17.20 -42.31
C LYS A 1037 26.51 18.24 -42.61
N ALA A 1038 26.47 19.36 -41.89
CA ALA A 1038 25.47 20.41 -42.09
C ALA A 1038 25.46 20.94 -43.54
N GLY A 1039 26.64 21.16 -44.13
CA GLY A 1039 26.77 21.58 -45.54
C GLY A 1039 26.37 20.53 -46.59
N LYS A 1040 25.91 19.34 -46.17
CA LYS A 1040 25.38 18.28 -47.05
C LYS A 1040 23.85 18.23 -47.07
N ILE A 1041 23.18 19.16 -46.39
CA ILE A 1041 21.72 19.29 -46.45
C ILE A 1041 21.33 19.85 -47.82
N VAL A 1042 20.52 19.11 -48.57
CA VAL A 1042 20.10 19.47 -49.92
C VAL A 1042 18.60 19.26 -50.11
N LEU A 1043 17.98 20.11 -50.93
CA LEU A 1043 16.67 19.91 -51.51
C LEU A 1043 16.83 19.13 -52.82
N ARG A 1044 16.32 17.91 -52.89
CA ARG A 1044 16.37 17.05 -54.07
C ARG A 1044 15.08 17.15 -54.87
N CYS A 1045 15.08 17.91 -55.97
CA CYS A 1045 13.96 18.03 -56.92
C CYS A 1045 14.22 17.12 -58.14
N GLY A 1046 13.79 15.86 -58.08
CA GLY A 1046 14.16 14.86 -59.10
C GLY A 1046 15.67 14.58 -59.12
N SER A 1047 16.35 14.84 -60.25
CA SER A 1047 17.81 14.69 -60.40
C SER A 1047 18.60 15.93 -59.94
N GLU A 1048 17.92 17.03 -59.64
CA GLU A 1048 18.55 18.28 -59.22
C GLU A 1048 18.71 18.33 -57.70
N MET A 1049 19.87 18.78 -57.23
CA MET A 1049 20.16 18.98 -55.80
C MET A 1049 20.49 20.45 -55.55
N ILE A 1050 19.68 21.10 -54.72
CA ILE A 1050 19.84 22.50 -54.36
C ILE A 1050 20.31 22.57 -52.91
N PRO A 1051 21.49 23.13 -52.62
CA PRO A 1051 21.96 23.27 -51.24
C PRO A 1051 21.09 24.27 -50.46
N PHE A 1052 20.98 24.06 -49.16
CA PHE A 1052 20.35 25.03 -48.26
C PHE A 1052 21.39 25.93 -47.60
N GLU A 1053 21.07 27.21 -47.48
CA GLU A 1053 21.68 28.10 -46.51
C GLU A 1053 21.05 27.85 -45.13
N LEU A 1054 21.89 27.77 -44.10
CA LEU A 1054 21.49 27.43 -42.74
C LEU A 1054 21.52 28.67 -41.86
N VAL A 1055 20.40 28.96 -41.20
CA VAL A 1055 20.33 29.97 -40.14
C VAL A 1055 19.94 29.26 -38.84
N VAL A 1056 20.86 29.21 -37.89
CA VAL A 1056 20.68 28.53 -36.59
C VAL A 1056 20.41 29.56 -35.51
N GLU A 1057 19.30 29.38 -34.79
CA GLU A 1057 18.81 30.25 -33.71
C GLU A 1057 18.41 29.37 -32.51
N GLU A 1058 19.35 29.13 -31.60
CA GLU A 1058 19.20 28.26 -30.41
C GLU A 1058 18.59 26.89 -30.73
N LYS A 1059 17.31 26.68 -30.40
CA LYS A 1059 16.57 25.43 -30.60
C LYS A 1059 15.93 25.31 -31.99
N THR A 1060 16.19 26.27 -32.88
CA THR A 1060 15.54 26.37 -34.18
C THR A 1060 16.56 26.46 -35.30
N VAL A 1061 16.34 25.75 -36.40
CA VAL A 1061 17.15 25.86 -37.62
C VAL A 1061 16.27 26.18 -38.82
N LYS A 1062 16.55 27.27 -39.52
CA LYS A 1062 15.91 27.61 -40.80
C LYS A 1062 16.81 27.17 -41.95
N LEU A 1063 16.25 26.37 -42.85
CA LEU A 1063 16.86 25.93 -44.10
C LEU A 1063 16.30 26.79 -45.24
N VAL A 1064 17.08 27.69 -45.81
CA VAL A 1064 16.68 28.55 -46.96
C VAL A 1064 17.28 27.98 -48.25
N PRO A 1065 16.52 27.64 -49.30
CA PRO A 1065 17.09 27.15 -50.55
C PRO A 1065 18.06 28.16 -51.14
N GLY A 1066 19.30 27.74 -51.45
CA GLY A 1066 20.37 28.64 -51.91
C GLY A 1066 20.11 29.29 -53.27
N ARG A 1067 19.09 28.83 -54.02
CA ARG A 1067 18.58 29.49 -55.21
C ARG A 1067 17.08 29.26 -55.38
N GLU A 1068 16.46 30.09 -56.21
CA GLU A 1068 15.05 29.94 -56.57
C GLU A 1068 14.82 28.65 -57.39
N TYR A 1069 13.71 27.96 -57.14
CA TYR A 1069 13.29 26.75 -57.86
C TYR A 1069 11.79 26.83 -58.20
N ILE A 1070 11.39 26.16 -59.27
CA ILE A 1070 10.00 26.12 -59.75
C ILE A 1070 9.42 24.74 -59.37
N PRO A 1071 8.31 24.66 -58.60
CA PRO A 1071 7.82 23.41 -58.01
C PRO A 1071 6.97 22.58 -58.99
N ASP A 1072 7.43 22.38 -60.23
CA ASP A 1072 6.75 21.49 -61.20
C ASP A 1072 7.03 19.99 -60.91
N ARG A 1073 7.83 19.69 -59.88
CA ARG A 1073 8.27 18.34 -59.48
C ARG A 1073 8.29 18.15 -57.96
N SER A 1074 8.13 16.90 -57.52
CA SER A 1074 8.29 16.51 -56.10
C SER A 1074 9.74 16.70 -55.63
N CYS A 1075 9.96 17.51 -54.58
CA CYS A 1075 11.26 17.79 -53.97
C CYS A 1075 11.40 17.30 -52.52
N THR A 1076 12.52 16.65 -52.19
CA THR A 1076 12.75 15.97 -50.90
C THR A 1076 13.85 16.69 -50.11
N VAL A 1077 13.73 16.90 -48.80
CA VAL A 1077 14.83 17.44 -47.99
C VAL A 1077 15.59 16.30 -47.34
N GLU A 1078 16.90 16.19 -47.62
CA GLU A 1078 17.77 15.18 -47.04
C GLU A 1078 18.63 15.78 -45.92
N ILE A 1079 18.43 15.32 -44.68
CA ILE A 1079 19.21 15.74 -43.50
C ILE A 1079 20.06 14.55 -43.04
N PRO A 1080 21.38 14.53 -43.28
CA PRO A 1080 22.22 13.41 -42.89
C PRO A 1080 22.45 13.36 -41.38
N ALA A 1081 22.58 12.15 -40.82
CA ALA A 1081 22.98 11.97 -39.41
C ALA A 1081 24.31 12.69 -39.12
N GLY A 1082 24.34 13.51 -38.07
CA GLY A 1082 25.44 14.41 -37.74
C GLY A 1082 25.42 15.76 -38.48
N ALA A 1083 24.30 16.12 -39.10
CA ALA A 1083 24.08 17.47 -39.62
C ALA A 1083 23.89 18.52 -38.52
N PHE A 1084 23.37 18.11 -37.35
CA PHE A 1084 23.22 18.94 -36.16
C PHE A 1084 23.71 18.19 -34.92
N ILE A 1085 24.32 18.93 -33.98
CA ILE A 1085 24.85 18.45 -32.70
C ILE A 1085 24.39 19.38 -31.55
N ASP A 1086 24.33 18.90 -30.32
CA ASP A 1086 24.18 19.77 -29.14
C ASP A 1086 25.53 20.40 -28.72
N ARG A 1087 25.50 21.24 -27.67
CA ARG A 1087 26.72 21.81 -27.06
C ARG A 1087 27.65 20.76 -26.45
N GLY A 1088 27.14 19.57 -26.14
CA GLY A 1088 27.90 18.40 -25.70
C GLY A 1088 28.47 17.56 -26.85
N HIS A 1089 28.34 18.01 -28.10
CA HIS A 1089 28.74 17.32 -29.33
C HIS A 1089 28.02 16.00 -29.61
N ASN A 1090 26.86 15.76 -28.99
CA ASN A 1090 26.02 14.61 -29.28
C ASN A 1090 25.26 14.85 -30.59
N PRO A 1091 25.34 13.94 -31.58
CA PRO A 1091 24.55 14.06 -32.80
C PRO A 1091 23.08 13.81 -32.50
N VAL A 1092 22.20 14.51 -33.22
CA VAL A 1092 20.77 14.15 -33.28
C VAL A 1092 20.66 12.66 -33.65
N SER A 1093 20.09 11.85 -32.76
CA SER A 1093 20.05 10.39 -32.93
C SER A 1093 19.17 9.99 -34.13
N GLY A 1094 19.67 9.05 -34.94
CA GLY A 1094 18.98 8.59 -36.16
C GLY A 1094 17.81 7.62 -35.91
N GLU A 1095 17.65 7.10 -34.69
CA GLU A 1095 16.66 6.04 -34.41
C GLU A 1095 15.39 6.53 -33.69
N ALA A 1096 15.35 7.79 -33.24
CA ALA A 1096 14.17 8.43 -32.65
C ALA A 1096 13.73 9.70 -33.42
N ASN A 1097 14.10 9.81 -34.69
CA ASN A 1097 13.71 10.92 -35.54
C ASN A 1097 12.56 10.48 -36.45
N PRO A 1098 11.38 11.15 -36.47
CA PRO A 1098 10.35 10.89 -37.47
C PRO A 1098 10.81 11.11 -38.93
N LEU A 1099 12.09 11.48 -39.14
CA LEU A 1099 12.78 11.63 -40.42
C LEU A 1099 13.90 10.58 -40.67
N ALA A 1100 13.88 9.43 -39.98
CA ALA A 1100 14.78 8.31 -40.29
C ALA A 1100 14.46 7.61 -41.63
N GLU A 1101 13.30 7.91 -42.22
CA GLU A 1101 13.13 7.86 -43.67
C GLU A 1101 13.31 9.29 -44.22
N PRO A 1102 13.96 9.48 -45.39
CA PRO A 1102 14.16 10.81 -45.98
C PRO A 1102 12.84 11.58 -45.92
N CYS A 1103 12.85 12.82 -45.40
CA CYS A 1103 11.65 13.63 -45.24
C CYS A 1103 11.05 13.86 -46.62
N ARG A 1104 10.13 12.98 -47.05
CA ARG A 1104 9.47 13.05 -48.34
C ARG A 1104 8.43 14.15 -48.29
N ILE A 1105 8.86 15.35 -48.65
CA ILE A 1105 7.97 16.41 -49.04
C ILE A 1105 7.53 16.11 -50.48
N SER A 1106 6.37 15.50 -50.65
CA SER A 1106 5.82 15.29 -51.99
C SER A 1106 5.01 16.51 -52.38
N PHE A 1107 5.44 17.19 -53.43
CA PHE A 1107 4.67 18.27 -54.04
C PHE A 1107 3.62 17.62 -54.94
N ALA A 1108 2.35 17.84 -54.64
CA ALA A 1108 1.33 17.73 -55.66
C ALA A 1108 1.55 18.89 -56.64
N ALA A 1109 1.63 18.59 -57.93
CA ALA A 1109 1.65 19.61 -58.96
C ALA A 1109 0.28 20.31 -58.96
N ASP A 1110 0.24 21.59 -58.61
CA ASP A 1110 -0.93 22.42 -58.89
C ASP A 1110 -0.89 22.82 -60.38
N VAL A 1111 -1.75 22.22 -61.19
CA VAL A 1111 -2.29 22.80 -62.43
C VAL A 1111 -3.67 22.20 -62.72
N PRO A 1112 -4.68 23.00 -63.08
CA PRO A 1112 -5.33 24.11 -62.38
C PRO A 1112 -6.47 23.69 -61.43
#